data_AF-A0A3E2HDB4-F1
#
_entry.id   AF-A0A3E2HDB4-F1
#
_cell.length_a   1.000
_cell.length_b   1.000
_cell.length_c   1.000
_cell.angle_alpha   90.00
_cell.angle_beta   90.00
_cell.angle_gamma   90.00
#
_symmetry.space_group_name_H-M   'P 1'
#
loop_
_entity.id
_entity.type
_entity.pdbx_description
1 polymer ?
#
loop_
_entity_poly.entity_id
_entity_poly.type
_entity_poly.pdbx_seq_one_letter_code
_entity_poly.pdbx_strand_id
1 'polypeptide(L)'
;MYSSSIFVALSALAALASAIPTPVQPAARCGTTIQPTQLAKFDLTTSDLEGVDSYHLKQAIIDHVVQPDTIVTFALFQIPPNKYGCQLVAQFGNDISLTEDGTTPFNARVNVTNIDVKGITSNTDLTTIDLKTFDNGGSLFGNFNLIDDTTQVVNTAICPANGGYLLFELAFDTSLPASTAASFPQNDKSAAEQGQRTDIADGLSAAASSPKAFKEWAGGAAIAGAPNAPFFTPVQSPPAGTALIENPPTLFSPIKIRSQTFQNRIWVAPMCTYSADDGQLTDFHLVHLSAFAYRGASLTIIEATSVTFNGRISPEDSGLWKDSQIAGVKRVADFLHSQGQKLGIQLAHAGRKASMVAPWLVARTESRLATKEENGWSDDVVGASAIQWGEGYAMPKELTEQEIKDLVQAFGDAAKRAVAAGVDVIEIHGAHGYLISSFLSPISNRRTDKYGGSFENRIRFLVEVIQAIRAAIPSDMPLLVRVSATEWMDHLGGESWDVPSTIKLAKLLPDLGVDLLDVSSGGNNEEQRITPYNDFQIGIAEQIRNALFDAGIKNLLIGAVGMITEAEQAKSIVESGKSKQEQGQTIEIQDEQEKIAKADIVLVARQFLREPEWVLRVAHRLGVKVQWPIQYHRGQFLKDSKI
;
A
#
# COMPACT_ATOMS: atom_id res chain seq x y z
N MET A 1 -3.52 9.45 -13.00
CA MET A 1 -3.52 10.90 -13.33
C MET A 1 -2.14 11.49 -13.66
N TYR A 2 -1.09 10.70 -13.98
CA TYR A 2 0.19 11.23 -14.47
C TYR A 2 0.54 10.85 -15.93
N SER A 3 -0.21 9.94 -16.57
CA SER A 3 0.00 9.60 -18.00
C SER A 3 -0.80 10.47 -18.97
N SER A 4 -1.97 10.98 -18.56
CA SER A 4 -2.82 11.83 -19.40
C SER A 4 -2.25 13.26 -19.54
N SER A 5 -1.52 13.75 -18.53
CA SER A 5 -0.88 15.08 -18.54
C SER A 5 0.28 15.16 -19.54
N ILE A 6 0.97 14.05 -19.76
CA ILE A 6 2.10 13.95 -20.71
C ILE A 6 1.60 13.91 -22.16
N PHE A 7 0.52 13.16 -22.43
CA PHE A 7 -0.09 13.13 -23.76
C PHE A 7 -0.70 14.49 -24.16
N VAL A 8 -1.31 15.21 -23.20
CA VAL A 8 -1.87 16.55 -23.42
C VAL A 8 -0.77 17.60 -23.69
N ALA A 9 0.39 17.49 -23.01
CA ALA A 9 1.56 18.33 -23.25
C ALA A 9 2.18 18.11 -24.64
N LEU A 10 2.24 16.86 -25.12
CA LEU A 10 2.76 16.49 -26.44
C LEU A 10 1.91 17.05 -27.59
N SER A 11 0.58 17.07 -27.46
CA SER A 11 -0.33 17.67 -28.45
C SER A 11 -0.24 19.20 -28.49
N ALA A 12 0.05 19.86 -27.37
CA ALA A 12 0.22 21.32 -27.30
C ALA A 12 1.53 21.80 -27.95
N LEU A 13 2.62 21.05 -27.77
CA LEU A 13 3.94 21.32 -28.39
C LEU A 13 3.93 21.14 -29.92
N ALA A 14 3.20 20.14 -30.44
CA ALA A 14 3.04 19.94 -31.88
C ALA A 14 2.22 21.07 -32.54
N ALA A 15 1.20 21.59 -31.85
CA ALA A 15 0.41 22.73 -32.33
C ALA A 15 1.24 24.03 -32.36
N LEU A 16 2.03 24.30 -31.32
CA LEU A 16 2.97 25.44 -31.29
C LEU A 16 4.06 25.34 -32.38
N ALA A 17 4.63 24.15 -32.60
CA ALA A 17 5.65 23.95 -33.65
C ALA A 17 5.12 24.20 -35.07
N SER A 18 3.82 24.01 -35.30
CA SER A 18 3.17 24.28 -36.59
C SER A 18 2.83 25.76 -36.84
N ALA A 19 2.84 26.59 -35.78
CA ALA A 19 2.51 28.02 -35.84
C ALA A 19 3.74 28.93 -36.05
N ILE A 20 4.96 28.38 -35.97
CA ILE A 20 6.21 29.14 -36.14
C ILE A 20 6.55 29.21 -37.64
N PRO A 21 6.61 30.40 -38.27
CA PRO A 21 7.08 30.52 -39.63
C PRO A 21 8.56 30.11 -39.69
N THR A 22 8.86 29.05 -40.45
CA THR A 22 10.21 28.50 -40.65
C THR A 22 11.24 29.58 -41.01
N PRO A 23 12.33 29.74 -40.23
CA PRO A 23 13.58 30.25 -40.75
C PRO A 23 14.45 29.07 -41.19
N VAL A 24 14.79 29.06 -42.47
CA VAL A 24 15.70 28.12 -43.14
C VAL A 24 17.11 28.22 -42.53
N GLN A 25 17.63 27.14 -41.92
CA GLN A 25 19.06 26.89 -41.69
C GLN A 25 19.36 25.38 -41.91
N PRO A 26 20.55 24.99 -42.41
CA PRO A 26 20.73 23.73 -43.13
C PRO A 26 20.97 22.51 -42.23
N ALA A 27 20.59 21.32 -42.71
CA ALA A 27 20.79 20.03 -42.03
C ALA A 27 22.26 19.79 -41.65
N ALA A 28 22.54 19.61 -40.35
CA ALA A 28 23.88 19.33 -39.84
C ALA A 28 24.30 17.87 -40.13
N ARG A 29 25.53 17.68 -40.63
CA ARG A 29 26.13 16.35 -40.85
C ARG A 29 27.04 15.99 -39.66
N CYS A 30 27.20 14.70 -39.37
CA CYS A 30 28.17 14.23 -38.37
C CYS A 30 29.58 14.78 -38.73
N GLY A 31 30.31 15.37 -37.76
CA GLY A 31 31.55 16.14 -38.01
C GLY A 31 31.42 17.67 -38.09
N THR A 32 30.22 18.24 -37.90
CA THR A 32 30.00 19.70 -37.96
C THR A 32 30.07 20.34 -36.58
N THR A 33 30.77 21.48 -36.46
CA THR A 33 30.79 22.31 -35.25
C THR A 33 29.74 23.41 -35.35
N ILE A 34 28.82 23.51 -34.39
CA ILE A 34 27.75 24.54 -34.36
C ILE A 34 28.10 25.61 -33.34
N GLN A 35 28.09 26.88 -33.77
CA GLN A 35 28.35 28.03 -32.91
C GLN A 35 27.08 28.45 -32.15
N PRO A 36 27.16 28.83 -30.86
CA PRO A 36 26.00 29.20 -30.04
C PRO A 36 25.12 30.33 -30.62
N THR A 37 25.71 31.21 -31.44
CA THR A 37 25.04 32.32 -32.11
C THR A 37 24.07 31.90 -33.22
N GLN A 38 24.04 30.61 -33.58
CA GLN A 38 23.15 30.05 -34.62
C GLN A 38 21.86 29.42 -34.06
N LEU A 39 21.62 29.50 -32.74
CA LEU A 39 20.41 28.98 -32.09
C LEU A 39 19.29 30.03 -32.12
N ALA A 40 18.09 29.63 -32.54
CA ALA A 40 16.92 30.50 -32.52
C ALA A 40 16.43 30.70 -31.08
N LYS A 41 16.22 31.95 -30.67
CA LYS A 41 15.71 32.33 -29.35
C LYS A 41 14.26 32.80 -29.50
N PHE A 42 13.35 32.26 -28.69
CA PHE A 42 11.94 32.64 -28.68
C PHE A 42 11.53 33.05 -27.27
N ASP A 43 10.97 34.25 -27.14
CA ASP A 43 10.42 34.77 -25.89
C ASP A 43 8.89 34.67 -25.99
N LEU A 44 8.24 33.96 -25.05
CA LEU A 44 6.76 33.84 -24.99
C LEU A 44 6.19 34.85 -24.01
N THR A 45 5.11 35.56 -24.40
CA THR A 45 4.39 36.49 -23.51
C THR A 45 3.01 35.95 -23.14
N THR A 46 2.45 36.43 -22.02
CA THR A 46 1.10 36.02 -21.57
C THR A 46 -0.01 36.37 -22.57
N SER A 47 0.18 37.37 -23.43
CA SER A 47 -0.72 37.71 -24.53
C SER A 47 -0.74 36.67 -25.66
N ASP A 48 0.34 35.90 -25.84
CA ASP A 48 0.41 34.86 -26.89
C ASP A 48 -0.45 33.62 -26.55
N LEU A 49 -0.97 33.55 -25.32
CA LEU A 49 -1.76 32.42 -24.79
C LEU A 49 -3.28 32.64 -24.86
N GLU A 50 -3.75 33.77 -25.42
CA GLU A 50 -5.18 34.10 -25.47
C GLU A 50 -6.01 33.13 -26.33
N GLY A 51 -5.41 32.48 -27.33
CA GLY A 51 -6.06 31.51 -28.22
C GLY A 51 -6.16 30.06 -27.70
N VAL A 52 -5.75 29.80 -26.45
CA VAL A 52 -5.75 28.44 -25.86
C VAL A 52 -7.08 28.19 -25.13
N ASP A 53 -7.94 27.33 -25.71
CA ASP A 53 -9.31 27.06 -25.25
C ASP A 53 -9.44 26.11 -24.03
N SER A 54 -8.33 25.56 -23.52
CA SER A 54 -8.33 24.66 -22.36
C SER A 54 -7.90 25.37 -21.07
N TYR A 55 -8.84 25.49 -20.12
CA TYR A 55 -8.63 26.15 -18.82
C TYR A 55 -7.47 25.55 -18.01
N HIS A 56 -7.36 24.22 -17.96
CA HIS A 56 -6.27 23.53 -17.22
C HIS A 56 -4.91 23.68 -17.92
N LEU A 57 -4.90 23.77 -19.25
CA LEU A 57 -3.68 24.00 -20.03
C LEU A 57 -3.18 25.43 -19.87
N LYS A 58 -4.10 26.40 -19.88
CA LYS A 58 -3.81 27.81 -19.63
C LYS A 58 -3.24 28.01 -18.23
N GLN A 59 -3.80 27.33 -17.22
CA GLN A 59 -3.33 27.43 -15.84
C GLN A 59 -1.95 26.80 -15.61
N ALA A 60 -1.66 25.63 -16.20
CA ALA A 60 -0.35 24.99 -16.05
C ALA A 60 0.80 25.79 -16.68
N ILE A 61 0.54 26.45 -17.82
CA ILE A 61 1.50 27.33 -18.49
C ILE A 61 1.67 28.64 -17.72
N ILE A 62 0.58 29.22 -17.22
CA ILE A 62 0.61 30.40 -16.34
C ILE A 62 1.43 30.11 -15.09
N ASP A 63 1.26 28.96 -14.43
CA ASP A 63 1.99 28.62 -13.21
C ASP A 63 3.52 28.50 -13.42
N HIS A 64 4.00 28.26 -14.65
CA HIS A 64 5.42 28.18 -15.00
C HIS A 64 5.98 29.46 -15.64
N VAL A 65 5.14 30.25 -16.33
CA VAL A 65 5.54 31.50 -17.02
C VAL A 65 5.36 32.74 -16.13
N VAL A 66 4.54 32.68 -15.07
CA VAL A 66 4.20 33.84 -14.22
C VAL A 66 5.23 34.13 -13.12
N GLN A 67 6.33 33.38 -13.03
CA GLN A 67 7.48 33.90 -12.28
C GLN A 67 8.08 35.08 -13.04
N PRO A 68 8.12 36.30 -12.47
CA PRO A 68 8.77 37.43 -13.12
C PRO A 68 10.21 37.03 -13.47
N ASP A 69 10.63 37.30 -14.71
CA ASP A 69 12.00 37.12 -15.21
C ASP A 69 12.46 35.68 -15.54
N THR A 70 11.55 34.71 -15.75
CA THR A 70 11.94 33.38 -16.27
C THR A 70 12.07 33.38 -17.80
N ILE A 71 13.26 33.09 -18.32
CA ILE A 71 13.53 32.94 -19.76
C ILE A 71 13.61 31.44 -20.09
N VAL A 72 12.68 30.94 -20.90
CA VAL A 72 12.69 29.55 -21.40
C VAL A 72 13.26 29.53 -22.81
N THR A 73 14.40 28.86 -23.02
CA THR A 73 15.03 28.75 -24.36
C THR A 73 14.90 27.33 -24.90
N PHE A 74 14.37 27.18 -26.11
CA PHE A 74 14.26 25.90 -26.82
C PHE A 74 15.31 25.83 -27.94
N ALA A 75 16.00 24.69 -28.07
CA ALA A 75 16.84 24.38 -29.23
C ALA A 75 16.29 23.15 -29.96
N LEU A 76 16.12 23.27 -31.29
CA LEU A 76 15.58 22.21 -32.14
C LEU A 76 16.66 21.73 -33.11
N PHE A 77 16.96 20.43 -33.12
CA PHE A 77 17.92 19.82 -34.06
C PHE A 77 17.23 18.80 -34.97
N GLN A 78 17.57 18.81 -36.26
CA GLN A 78 17.15 17.81 -37.23
C GLN A 78 18.32 16.86 -37.53
N ILE A 79 18.18 15.57 -37.19
CA ILE A 79 19.22 14.56 -37.44
C ILE A 79 18.79 13.67 -38.63
N PRO A 80 19.60 13.57 -39.70
CA PRO A 80 19.28 12.70 -40.83
C PRO A 80 19.47 11.21 -40.48
N PRO A 81 18.70 10.30 -41.09
CA PRO A 81 18.80 8.87 -40.84
C PRO A 81 20.12 8.34 -41.42
N ASN A 82 21.03 7.84 -40.59
CA ASN A 82 22.23 7.14 -41.04
C ASN A 82 22.56 5.91 -40.19
N LYS A 83 23.17 4.90 -40.83
CA LYS A 83 23.38 3.53 -40.32
C LYS A 83 24.48 3.36 -39.25
N TYR A 84 25.07 4.44 -38.73
CA TYR A 84 26.15 4.39 -37.74
C TYR A 84 25.93 5.46 -36.65
N GLY A 85 26.32 5.15 -35.40
CA GLY A 85 26.03 5.97 -34.22
C GLY A 85 26.89 7.23 -34.13
N CYS A 86 26.26 8.41 -33.98
CA CYS A 86 26.95 9.67 -33.67
C CYS A 86 27.01 9.84 -32.14
N GLN A 87 28.18 10.23 -31.59
CA GLN A 87 28.28 10.72 -30.20
C GLN A 87 28.06 12.23 -30.16
N LEU A 88 27.30 12.68 -29.15
CA LEU A 88 27.14 14.09 -28.83
C LEU A 88 28.08 14.44 -27.67
N VAL A 89 29.05 15.32 -27.92
CA VAL A 89 29.92 15.87 -26.87
C VAL A 89 29.55 17.34 -26.71
N ALA A 90 28.99 17.69 -25.55
CA ALA A 90 28.69 19.07 -25.20
C ALA A 90 29.72 19.58 -24.19
N GLN A 91 30.42 20.65 -24.53
CA GLN A 91 31.31 21.37 -23.61
C GLN A 91 30.67 22.73 -23.33
N PHE A 92 30.33 23.03 -22.08
CA PHE A 92 29.70 24.31 -21.75
C PHE A 92 30.70 25.45 -21.90
N GLY A 93 30.37 26.43 -22.73
CA GLY A 93 31.20 27.62 -22.98
C GLY A 93 32.09 27.57 -24.22
N ASN A 94 32.15 26.45 -24.96
CA ASN A 94 32.80 26.36 -26.27
C ASN A 94 32.07 25.37 -27.20
N ASP A 95 32.26 25.53 -28.51
CA ASP A 95 31.87 24.68 -29.65
C ASP A 95 31.28 23.26 -29.37
N ILE A 96 30.07 23.00 -29.89
CA ILE A 96 29.47 21.65 -29.92
C ILE A 96 30.05 20.88 -31.12
N SER A 97 30.58 19.67 -30.91
CA SER A 97 31.14 18.84 -31.99
C SER A 97 30.58 17.40 -31.98
N LEU A 98 30.39 16.85 -33.18
CA LEU A 98 29.91 15.48 -33.44
C LEU A 98 31.06 14.62 -33.97
N THR A 99 31.37 13.49 -33.34
CA THR A 99 32.45 12.58 -33.78
C THR A 99 31.96 11.14 -34.00
N GLU A 100 32.52 10.45 -34.99
CA GLU A 100 32.23 9.04 -35.29
C GLU A 100 33.12 8.09 -34.46
N ASP A 101 32.51 7.13 -33.77
CA ASP A 101 33.17 5.94 -33.24
C ASP A 101 32.81 4.77 -34.17
N GLY A 102 33.80 4.26 -34.90
CA GLY A 102 33.62 3.23 -35.92
C GLY A 102 33.52 1.78 -35.40
N THR A 103 33.23 1.51 -34.11
CA THR A 103 33.47 0.16 -33.56
C THR A 103 32.37 -0.55 -32.76
N THR A 104 31.18 0.02 -32.46
CA THR A 104 30.08 -0.75 -31.82
C THR A 104 28.65 -0.29 -32.16
N PRO A 105 27.63 -1.18 -32.16
CA PRO A 105 26.23 -0.80 -32.36
C PRO A 105 25.60 -0.28 -31.06
N PHE A 106 25.04 0.94 -31.14
CA PHE A 106 24.25 1.66 -30.14
C PHE A 106 24.68 1.54 -28.67
N ASN A 107 25.69 2.32 -28.29
CA ASN A 107 25.87 2.83 -26.94
C ASN A 107 26.03 4.36 -27.02
N ALA A 108 25.05 5.11 -26.52
CA ALA A 108 25.25 6.54 -26.30
C ALA A 108 26.10 6.72 -25.04
N ARG A 109 27.33 7.23 -25.20
CA ARG A 109 28.14 7.74 -24.07
C ARG A 109 28.07 9.25 -24.09
N VAL A 110 27.68 9.83 -22.95
CA VAL A 110 27.77 11.28 -22.70
C VAL A 110 28.95 11.47 -21.75
N ASN A 111 30.04 12.06 -22.26
CA ASN A 111 31.17 12.48 -21.44
C ASN A 111 31.05 14.00 -21.23
N VAL A 112 30.86 14.42 -19.98
CA VAL A 112 30.88 15.83 -19.59
C VAL A 112 32.27 16.13 -19.03
N THR A 113 33.14 16.75 -19.80
CA THR A 113 34.47 17.17 -19.34
C THR A 113 34.56 18.69 -19.25
N ASN A 114 34.98 19.18 -18.08
CA ASN A 114 35.13 20.59 -17.69
C ASN A 114 33.82 21.38 -17.66
N ILE A 115 33.30 21.55 -16.45
CA ILE A 115 32.31 22.57 -16.12
C ILE A 115 33.12 23.85 -15.83
N ASP A 116 33.12 24.80 -16.76
CA ASP A 116 33.67 26.14 -16.50
C ASP A 116 32.50 27.12 -16.35
N VAL A 117 32.01 27.23 -15.11
CA VAL A 117 31.13 28.32 -14.71
C VAL A 117 32.03 29.48 -14.32
N LYS A 118 31.87 30.64 -14.96
CA LYS A 118 32.61 31.85 -14.57
C LYS A 118 32.48 32.10 -13.06
N GLY A 119 33.52 31.72 -12.32
CA GLY A 119 33.61 31.88 -10.86
C GLY A 119 33.85 30.61 -10.04
N ILE A 120 33.79 29.39 -10.59
CA ILE A 120 34.01 28.14 -9.81
C ILE A 120 34.79 27.12 -10.64
N THR A 121 36.03 26.83 -10.24
CA THR A 121 36.81 25.69 -10.73
C THR A 121 36.78 24.55 -9.72
N SER A 122 36.17 23.41 -10.05
CA SER A 122 36.44 22.15 -9.36
C SER A 122 36.68 21.02 -10.37
N ASN A 123 37.87 20.45 -10.28
CA ASN A 123 38.23 19.18 -10.93
C ASN A 123 37.66 18.05 -10.08
N THR A 124 36.79 17.20 -10.62
CA THR A 124 36.42 15.93 -9.97
C THR A 124 36.13 14.84 -10.99
N ASP A 125 36.60 13.62 -10.68
CA ASP A 125 36.58 12.43 -11.53
C ASP A 125 35.18 11.87 -11.81
N LEU A 126 34.95 11.39 -13.04
CA LEU A 126 33.67 10.87 -13.54
C LEU A 126 33.51 9.36 -13.27
N THR A 127 32.34 8.95 -12.77
CA THR A 127 31.87 7.56 -12.74
C THR A 127 31.22 7.16 -14.06
N THR A 128 31.66 6.03 -14.64
CA THR A 128 31.09 5.46 -15.87
C THR A 128 29.79 4.72 -15.56
N ILE A 129 28.70 4.97 -16.32
CA ILE A 129 27.44 4.20 -16.25
C ILE A 129 27.22 3.53 -17.62
N ASP A 130 27.17 2.20 -17.64
CA ASP A 130 26.86 1.41 -18.84
C ASP A 130 25.35 1.12 -18.94
N LEU A 131 24.79 1.29 -20.14
CA LEU A 131 23.43 0.90 -20.49
C LEU A 131 23.44 -0.48 -21.17
N LYS A 132 22.47 -1.36 -20.85
CA LYS A 132 22.24 -2.62 -21.58
C LYS A 132 21.02 -2.49 -22.50
N THR A 133 21.18 -2.90 -23.76
CA THR A 133 20.12 -2.98 -24.77
C THR A 133 19.31 -4.28 -24.63
N PHE A 134 18.00 -4.20 -24.86
CA PHE A 134 17.17 -5.35 -25.21
C PHE A 134 16.56 -5.09 -26.59
N ASP A 135 16.86 -5.96 -27.55
CA ASP A 135 16.25 -5.94 -28.88
C ASP A 135 14.78 -6.36 -28.76
N ASN A 136 13.86 -5.41 -28.93
CA ASN A 136 12.61 -5.52 -29.70
C ASN A 136 11.74 -4.27 -29.50
N GLY A 137 11.85 -3.31 -30.42
CA GLY A 137 10.74 -2.44 -30.85
C GLY A 137 10.00 -1.57 -29.82
N GLY A 138 10.61 -1.18 -28.69
CA GLY A 138 9.98 -0.34 -27.67
C GLY A 138 10.78 0.92 -27.34
N SER A 139 10.07 2.03 -27.12
CA SER A 139 10.60 3.31 -26.64
C SER A 139 11.45 3.14 -25.37
N LEU A 140 12.59 3.83 -25.30
CA LEU A 140 13.45 3.85 -24.12
C LEU A 140 12.99 4.93 -23.14
N PHE A 141 12.78 4.55 -21.87
CA PHE A 141 12.68 5.49 -20.75
C PHE A 141 13.83 5.18 -19.79
N GLY A 142 14.69 6.16 -19.53
CA GLY A 142 15.73 6.11 -18.50
C GLY A 142 15.68 7.38 -17.66
N ASN A 143 15.72 7.23 -16.34
CA ASN A 143 15.90 8.35 -15.41
C ASN A 143 17.39 8.60 -15.22
N PHE A 144 17.83 9.85 -15.38
CA PHE A 144 19.20 10.26 -15.10
C PHE A 144 19.25 10.99 -13.75
N ASN A 145 20.11 10.52 -12.84
CA ASN A 145 20.44 11.25 -11.62
C ASN A 145 21.92 11.66 -11.69
N LEU A 146 22.18 12.95 -11.82
CA LEU A 146 23.46 13.56 -11.44
C LEU A 146 23.24 14.26 -10.10
N ILE A 147 24.12 14.00 -9.14
CA ILE A 147 24.11 14.68 -7.84
C ILE A 147 25.14 15.79 -7.92
N ASP A 148 24.68 17.04 -7.99
CA ASP A 148 25.42 18.25 -7.62
C ASP A 148 24.43 19.29 -7.06
N ASP A 149 24.86 20.04 -6.04
CA ASP A 149 24.04 20.79 -5.08
C ASP A 149 23.54 22.17 -5.60
N THR A 150 23.61 22.46 -6.91
CA THR A 150 23.14 23.76 -7.45
C THR A 150 22.37 23.71 -8.77
N THR A 151 22.00 22.54 -9.28
CA THR A 151 21.19 22.42 -10.51
C THR A 151 20.00 21.48 -10.31
N GLN A 152 18.79 21.94 -10.65
CA GLN A 152 17.61 21.06 -10.71
C GLN A 152 17.46 20.42 -12.10
N VAL A 153 17.28 19.10 -12.07
CA VAL A 153 16.69 18.17 -13.05
C VAL A 153 16.88 18.49 -14.54
N VAL A 154 17.68 17.65 -15.22
CA VAL A 154 17.75 17.58 -16.69
C VAL A 154 16.93 16.36 -17.14
N ASN A 155 15.84 16.58 -17.89
CA ASN A 155 15.12 15.51 -18.58
C ASN A 155 15.46 15.51 -20.06
N THR A 156 15.88 14.37 -20.61
CA THR A 156 15.92 14.16 -22.06
C THR A 156 15.90 12.67 -22.41
N ALA A 157 15.02 12.27 -23.33
CA ALA A 157 15.27 11.20 -24.29
C ALA A 157 14.13 11.10 -25.33
N ILE A 158 14.42 11.25 -26.62
CA ILE A 158 13.68 10.60 -27.71
C ILE A 158 14.64 10.28 -28.87
N CYS A 159 14.67 9.04 -29.34
CA CYS A 159 15.13 8.68 -30.68
C CYS A 159 14.22 7.59 -31.26
N PRO A 160 13.48 7.85 -32.35
CA PRO A 160 12.89 6.80 -33.16
C PRO A 160 13.89 6.31 -34.22
N ALA A 161 13.83 5.03 -34.58
CA ALA A 161 14.70 4.38 -35.56
C ALA A 161 14.64 4.96 -37.00
N ASN A 162 13.85 6.00 -37.26
CA ASN A 162 13.61 6.57 -38.60
C ASN A 162 13.73 8.11 -38.64
N GLY A 163 14.68 8.68 -37.89
CA GLY A 163 14.89 10.14 -37.83
C GLY A 163 13.86 10.84 -36.95
N GLY A 164 14.31 11.85 -36.20
CA GLY A 164 13.48 12.57 -35.24
C GLY A 164 14.14 13.83 -34.71
N TYR A 165 13.33 14.66 -34.05
CA TYR A 165 13.76 15.88 -33.38
C TYR A 165 14.17 15.57 -31.93
N LEU A 166 15.30 16.14 -31.49
CA LEU A 166 15.68 16.18 -30.08
C LEU A 166 15.24 17.53 -29.50
N LEU A 167 14.51 17.48 -28.38
CA LEU A 167 14.11 18.65 -27.60
C LEU A 167 14.85 18.61 -26.27
N PHE A 168 15.57 19.68 -25.95
CA PHE A 168 16.15 19.91 -24.63
C PHE A 168 15.36 21.01 -23.92
N GLU A 169 15.02 20.77 -22.66
CA GLU A 169 14.51 21.79 -21.75
C GLU A 169 15.68 22.29 -20.89
N LEU A 170 15.95 23.59 -20.95
CA LEU A 170 16.95 24.26 -20.12
C LEU A 170 16.23 25.38 -19.36
N ALA A 171 15.99 25.16 -18.07
CA ALA A 171 15.48 26.17 -17.16
C ALA A 171 16.67 26.87 -16.48
N PHE A 172 16.71 28.20 -16.52
CA PHE A 172 17.70 29.01 -15.81
C PHE A 172 16.99 29.87 -14.78
N ASP A 173 17.45 29.81 -13.53
CA ASP A 173 17.11 30.80 -12.51
C ASP A 173 18.12 31.95 -12.60
N THR A 174 17.68 33.12 -13.04
CA THR A 174 18.51 34.34 -13.09
C THR A 174 18.36 35.23 -11.85
N SER A 175 17.68 34.77 -10.79
CA SER A 175 17.42 35.56 -9.58
C SER A 175 18.61 35.69 -8.61
N LEU A 176 19.78 35.14 -8.94
CA LEU A 176 21.03 35.45 -8.24
C LEU A 176 21.74 36.63 -8.92
N PRO A 177 21.85 37.81 -8.28
CA PRO A 177 22.56 38.92 -8.87
C PRO A 177 24.04 38.58 -9.03
N ALA A 178 24.55 38.80 -10.24
CA ALA A 178 25.97 38.86 -10.53
C ALA A 178 26.64 39.87 -9.57
N SER A 179 27.73 39.45 -8.93
CA SER A 179 28.54 40.32 -8.10
C SER A 179 29.01 41.54 -8.89
N THR A 180 28.56 42.74 -8.52
CA THR A 180 29.22 44.00 -8.87
C THR A 180 29.44 44.84 -7.63
N ALA A 181 30.71 45.19 -7.42
CA ALA A 181 31.26 45.98 -6.33
C ALA A 181 30.85 47.47 -6.39
N ALA A 182 31.11 48.17 -5.28
CA ALA A 182 30.96 49.60 -4.96
C ALA A 182 29.60 49.99 -4.33
N SER A 183 29.49 50.78 -3.26
CA SER A 183 30.45 51.57 -2.46
C SER A 183 29.78 51.92 -1.13
N PHE A 184 30.46 51.73 0.01
CA PHE A 184 29.96 52.19 1.32
C PHE A 184 30.14 53.72 1.47
N PRO A 185 29.12 54.47 1.93
CA PRO A 185 29.33 55.83 2.43
C PRO A 185 30.14 55.79 3.74
N GLN A 186 31.09 56.72 3.84
CA GLN A 186 31.94 56.93 4.99
C GLN A 186 31.14 57.21 6.27
N ASN A 187 31.65 56.63 7.37
CA ASN A 187 31.61 57.10 8.76
C ASN A 187 30.48 58.05 9.16
N ASP A 188 29.68 57.62 10.14
CA ASP A 188 29.69 58.39 11.39
C ASP A 188 29.71 57.49 12.63
N LYS A 189 30.55 57.90 13.57
CA LYS A 189 30.94 57.17 14.77
C LYS A 189 29.93 57.43 15.88
N SER A 190 29.25 56.40 16.38
CA SER A 190 28.97 56.31 17.83
C SER A 190 28.47 54.93 18.23
N ALA A 191 29.01 54.42 19.33
CA ALA A 191 28.56 53.28 20.11
C ALA A 191 28.95 51.88 19.59
N ALA A 192 30.27 51.64 19.55
CA ALA A 192 30.79 50.35 19.98
C ALA A 192 30.67 50.31 21.52
N GLU A 193 29.86 49.41 22.06
CA GLU A 193 30.07 48.79 23.38
C GLU A 193 28.98 47.74 23.64
N GLN A 194 29.29 46.49 23.31
CA GLN A 194 29.15 45.31 24.17
C GLN A 194 29.35 44.06 23.31
N GLY A 195 30.49 43.40 23.54
CA GLY A 195 30.88 42.20 22.83
C GLY A 195 30.00 41.01 23.17
N GLN A 196 29.53 40.32 22.13
CA GLN A 196 29.18 38.90 22.06
C GLN A 196 28.41 38.68 20.75
N ARG A 197 29.10 38.66 19.59
CA ARG A 197 28.43 38.28 18.33
C ARG A 197 29.36 37.91 17.18
N THR A 198 30.54 37.36 17.46
CA THR A 198 31.46 36.91 16.40
C THR A 198 31.60 35.39 16.28
N ASP A 199 31.10 34.60 17.23
CA ASP A 199 31.38 33.15 17.22
C ASP A 199 30.25 32.29 16.62
N ILE A 200 29.14 32.91 16.21
CA ILE A 200 27.96 32.17 15.66
C ILE A 200 27.98 32.15 14.13
N ALA A 201 28.45 33.22 13.48
CA ALA A 201 28.42 33.32 12.02
C ALA A 201 29.45 32.41 11.34
N ASP A 202 30.64 32.24 11.94
CA ASP A 202 31.71 31.42 11.37
C ASP A 202 31.46 29.91 11.55
N GLY A 203 30.72 29.51 12.59
CA GLY A 203 30.34 28.10 12.83
C GLY A 203 29.26 27.57 11.87
N LEU A 204 28.35 28.43 11.41
CA LEU A 204 27.27 28.05 10.49
C LEU A 204 27.77 27.83 9.05
N SER A 205 28.80 28.57 8.64
CA SER A 205 29.47 28.42 7.35
C SER A 205 30.23 27.08 7.22
N ALA A 206 30.90 26.63 8.29
CA ALA A 206 31.65 25.38 8.30
C ALA A 206 30.75 24.13 8.44
N ALA A 207 29.57 24.23 9.05
CA ALA A 207 28.64 23.12 9.22
C ALA A 207 27.86 22.75 7.94
N ALA A 208 27.73 23.69 6.99
CA ALA A 208 26.99 23.50 5.74
C ALA A 208 27.77 22.72 4.66
N SER A 209 29.07 22.50 4.84
CA SER A 209 29.96 21.91 3.80
C SER A 209 30.40 20.47 4.10
N SER A 210 29.87 19.84 5.16
CA SER A 210 30.26 18.47 5.56
C SER A 210 29.17 17.77 6.36
N PRO A 211 28.63 16.61 5.90
CA PRO A 211 27.69 15.78 6.67
C PRO A 211 28.25 15.30 8.01
N LYS A 212 29.58 15.33 8.17
CA LYS A 212 30.28 14.94 9.39
C LYS A 212 30.30 16.05 10.44
N ALA A 213 30.41 17.31 10.00
CA ALA A 213 30.42 18.48 10.88
C ALA A 213 29.05 18.74 11.53
N PHE A 214 27.94 18.46 10.83
CA PHE A 214 26.60 18.53 11.40
C PHE A 214 26.37 17.48 12.50
N LYS A 215 26.90 16.25 12.32
CA LYS A 215 26.85 15.18 13.33
C LYS A 215 27.66 15.50 14.59
N GLU A 216 28.81 16.17 14.43
CA GLU A 216 29.69 16.52 15.55
C GLU A 216 29.23 17.78 16.29
N TRP A 217 28.66 18.78 15.60
CA TRP A 217 28.07 19.98 16.22
C TRP A 217 26.77 19.69 16.99
N ALA A 218 25.96 18.74 16.51
CA ALA A 218 24.66 18.45 17.09
C ALA A 218 24.71 17.78 18.47
N GLY A 219 25.86 17.28 18.96
CA GLY A 219 26.09 16.83 20.35
C GLY A 219 25.04 15.91 20.99
N GLY A 220 24.11 15.39 20.19
CA GLY A 220 22.82 14.87 20.60
C GLY A 220 22.57 13.60 19.82
N ALA A 221 22.10 12.57 20.52
CA ALA A 221 21.87 11.26 19.95
C ALA A 221 21.01 11.38 18.68
N ALA A 222 21.62 11.16 17.51
CA ALA A 222 20.88 11.12 16.25
C ALA A 222 19.79 10.04 16.36
N ILE A 223 18.55 10.39 16.03
CA ILE A 223 17.43 9.45 16.08
C ILE A 223 17.68 8.36 15.02
N ALA A 224 17.83 7.11 15.47
CA ALA A 224 18.00 5.98 14.58
C ALA A 224 16.73 5.78 13.73
N GLY A 225 16.91 5.65 12.42
CA GLY A 225 15.83 5.32 11.49
C GLY A 225 15.41 3.85 11.61
N ALA A 226 14.16 3.55 11.30
CA ALA A 226 13.65 2.20 11.21
C ALA A 226 14.41 1.41 10.12
N PRO A 227 14.86 0.18 10.42
CA PRO A 227 15.59 -0.62 9.45
C PRO A 227 14.70 -1.01 8.26
N ASN A 228 15.29 -1.07 7.07
CA ASN A 228 14.65 -1.53 5.82
C ASN A 228 13.42 -0.71 5.35
N ALA A 229 13.09 0.40 6.01
CA ALA A 229 12.02 1.29 5.56
C ALA A 229 12.49 2.10 4.32
N PRO A 230 11.65 2.25 3.28
CA PRO A 230 11.99 3.05 2.09
C PRO A 230 11.96 4.57 2.34
N PHE A 231 11.71 5.00 3.58
CA PHE A 231 11.64 6.38 4.03
C PHE A 231 12.15 6.49 5.47
N PHE A 232 12.52 7.70 5.88
CA PHE A 232 12.90 7.94 7.27
C PHE A 232 11.68 7.92 8.19
N THR A 233 11.74 7.11 9.23
CA THR A 233 10.90 7.19 10.43
C THR A 233 11.73 6.71 11.61
N PRO A 234 11.62 7.33 12.79
CA PRO A 234 12.29 6.85 13.99
C PRO A 234 12.00 5.37 14.28
N VAL A 235 13.01 4.61 14.71
CA VAL A 235 12.82 3.20 15.10
C VAL A 235 11.84 3.08 16.27
N GLN A 236 10.75 2.34 16.07
CA GLN A 236 9.77 2.04 17.11
C GLN A 236 10.15 0.72 17.79
N SER A 237 10.73 0.79 18.99
CA SER A 237 11.09 -0.40 19.77
C SER A 237 10.85 -0.20 21.27
N PRO A 238 10.00 -1.01 21.93
CA PRO A 238 9.15 -2.06 21.34
C PRO A 238 8.03 -1.48 20.44
N PRO A 239 7.27 -2.31 19.69
CA PRO A 239 6.10 -1.85 18.93
C PRO A 239 5.06 -1.16 19.83
N ALA A 240 4.31 -0.21 19.29
CA ALA A 240 3.22 0.43 20.02
C ALA A 240 2.18 -0.63 20.47
N GLY A 241 1.56 -0.42 21.63
CA GLY A 241 0.62 -1.37 22.25
C GLY A 241 1.28 -2.52 23.01
N THR A 242 2.61 -2.59 23.08
CA THR A 242 3.35 -3.54 23.93
C THR A 242 3.21 -3.15 25.40
N ALA A 243 2.85 -4.10 26.28
CA ALA A 243 2.83 -3.84 27.73
C ALA A 243 4.24 -3.58 28.29
N LEU A 244 4.35 -2.59 29.19
CA LEU A 244 5.58 -2.18 29.87
C LEU A 244 5.56 -2.54 31.37
N ILE A 245 4.71 -3.48 31.75
CA ILE A 245 4.55 -3.96 33.13
C ILE A 245 4.87 -5.45 33.20
N GLU A 246 5.35 -5.89 34.36
CA GLU A 246 5.49 -7.32 34.66
C GLU A 246 4.09 -7.93 34.82
N ASN A 247 3.83 -9.04 34.11
CA ASN A 247 2.55 -9.77 34.13
C ASN A 247 1.31 -8.92 33.73
N PRO A 248 1.23 -8.41 32.48
CA PRO A 248 0.03 -7.73 32.02
C PRO A 248 -1.17 -8.69 31.94
N PRO A 249 -2.42 -8.18 31.90
CA PRO A 249 -3.59 -8.99 31.56
C PRO A 249 -3.36 -9.79 30.28
N THR A 250 -4.01 -10.95 30.13
CA THR A 250 -3.83 -11.81 28.94
C THR A 250 -4.04 -11.05 27.64
N LEU A 251 -4.99 -10.11 27.61
CA LEU A 251 -5.25 -9.22 26.47
C LEU A 251 -4.03 -8.46 25.96
N PHE A 252 -3.12 -8.05 26.85
CA PHE A 252 -1.86 -7.36 26.53
C PHE A 252 -0.63 -8.25 26.68
N SER A 253 -0.83 -9.55 26.87
CA SER A 253 0.25 -10.53 26.84
C SER A 253 0.56 -10.89 25.39
N PRO A 254 1.85 -11.01 25.01
CA PRO A 254 2.21 -11.44 23.68
C PRO A 254 1.72 -12.85 23.37
N ILE A 255 1.46 -13.12 22.09
CA ILE A 255 1.16 -14.46 21.58
C ILE A 255 2.02 -14.73 20.34
N LYS A 256 2.61 -15.93 20.27
CA LYS A 256 3.39 -16.36 19.13
C LYS A 256 2.60 -17.38 18.31
N ILE A 257 2.46 -17.12 17.01
CA ILE A 257 1.83 -18.02 16.05
C ILE A 257 2.85 -18.23 14.93
N ARG A 258 3.36 -19.47 14.82
CA ARG A 258 4.49 -19.81 13.95
C ARG A 258 5.67 -18.84 14.11
N SER A 259 6.10 -18.18 13.02
CA SER A 259 7.21 -17.20 13.02
C SER A 259 6.82 -15.83 13.60
N GLN A 260 5.54 -15.53 13.72
CA GLN A 260 5.05 -14.19 14.08
C GLN A 260 4.78 -14.09 15.58
N THR A 261 5.27 -13.02 16.20
CA THR A 261 4.93 -12.64 17.57
C THR A 261 4.09 -11.37 17.54
N PHE A 262 2.89 -11.46 18.11
CA PHE A 262 1.97 -10.35 18.28
C PHE A 262 2.10 -9.82 19.70
N GLN A 263 2.33 -8.52 19.87
CA GLN A 263 2.62 -7.91 21.17
C GLN A 263 1.42 -7.82 22.13
N ASN A 264 0.21 -8.03 21.62
CA ASN A 264 -1.05 -8.12 22.36
C ASN A 264 -2.07 -8.94 21.54
N ARG A 265 -3.24 -9.22 22.12
CA ARG A 265 -4.29 -10.07 21.53
C ARG A 265 -5.41 -9.26 20.84
N ILE A 266 -5.14 -8.00 20.47
CA ILE A 266 -6.11 -7.09 19.83
C ILE A 266 -5.77 -6.91 18.36
N TRP A 267 -6.59 -7.47 17.49
CA TRP A 267 -6.42 -7.40 16.04
C TRP A 267 -7.51 -6.56 15.39
N VAL A 268 -7.16 -5.89 14.29
CA VAL A 268 -8.13 -5.20 13.43
C VAL A 268 -8.73 -6.21 12.46
N ALA A 269 -10.05 -6.37 12.51
CA ALA A 269 -10.77 -7.22 11.56
C ALA A 269 -10.76 -6.61 10.14
N PRO A 270 -10.83 -7.44 9.08
CA PRO A 270 -10.96 -6.95 7.71
C PRO A 270 -12.29 -6.20 7.53
N MET A 271 -12.23 -4.97 7.00
CA MET A 271 -13.38 -4.10 6.80
C MET A 271 -13.31 -3.45 5.43
N CYS A 272 -14.22 -3.81 4.52
CA CYS A 272 -14.25 -3.24 3.17
C CYS A 272 -14.38 -1.72 3.20
N THR A 273 -13.51 -1.06 2.45
CA THR A 273 -13.45 0.41 2.35
C THR A 273 -14.01 0.92 1.03
N TYR A 274 -14.12 0.06 0.01
CA TYR A 274 -14.64 0.40 -1.31
C TYR A 274 -13.92 1.63 -1.90
N SER A 275 -12.59 1.65 -1.76
CA SER A 275 -11.73 2.80 -2.06
C SER A 275 -10.51 2.44 -2.93
N ALA A 276 -10.53 1.25 -3.56
CA ALA A 276 -9.50 0.80 -4.48
C ALA A 276 -9.77 1.25 -5.91
N ASP A 277 -8.70 1.40 -6.69
CA ASP A 277 -8.77 1.75 -8.11
C ASP A 277 -8.41 0.51 -8.94
N ASP A 278 -9.40 -0.14 -9.55
CA ASP A 278 -9.21 -1.41 -10.28
C ASP A 278 -8.44 -2.46 -9.45
N GLY A 279 -8.87 -2.61 -8.19
CA GLY A 279 -8.25 -3.47 -7.19
C GLY A 279 -6.95 -2.96 -6.58
N GLN A 280 -6.40 -1.84 -7.06
CA GLN A 280 -5.18 -1.26 -6.52
C GLN A 280 -5.46 -0.55 -5.19
N LEU A 281 -4.65 -0.86 -4.17
CA LEU A 281 -4.67 -0.08 -2.94
C LEU A 281 -4.19 1.35 -3.22
N THR A 282 -5.01 2.31 -2.83
CA THR A 282 -4.74 3.75 -2.90
C THR A 282 -4.19 4.30 -1.57
N ASP A 283 -3.78 5.57 -1.56
CA ASP A 283 -3.33 6.29 -0.36
C ASP A 283 -4.37 6.28 0.78
N PHE A 284 -5.66 6.14 0.44
CA PHE A 284 -6.70 5.92 1.44
C PHE A 284 -6.39 4.72 2.34
N HIS A 285 -6.02 3.58 1.75
CA HIS A 285 -5.72 2.35 2.49
C HIS A 285 -4.45 2.50 3.32
N LEU A 286 -3.43 3.19 2.79
CA LEU A 286 -2.22 3.49 3.55
C LEU A 286 -2.57 4.27 4.82
N VAL A 287 -3.31 5.37 4.71
CA VAL A 287 -3.70 6.18 5.87
C VAL A 287 -4.61 5.40 6.81
N HIS A 288 -5.63 4.72 6.28
CA HIS A 288 -6.63 3.97 7.02
C HIS A 288 -6.01 2.85 7.88
N LEU A 289 -5.27 1.94 7.25
CA LEU A 289 -4.69 0.78 7.94
C LEU A 289 -3.58 1.20 8.89
N SER A 290 -2.75 2.17 8.47
CA SER A 290 -1.68 2.71 9.31
C SER A 290 -2.22 3.40 10.56
N ALA A 291 -3.40 4.02 10.50
CA ALA A 291 -3.98 4.69 11.65
C ALA A 291 -4.22 3.73 12.83
N PHE A 292 -4.57 2.47 12.55
CA PHE A 292 -4.82 1.44 13.57
C PHE A 292 -3.52 0.79 14.05
N ALA A 293 -2.69 0.32 13.11
CA ALA A 293 -1.43 -0.35 13.41
C ALA A 293 -0.50 0.56 14.22
N TYR A 294 -0.35 1.81 13.77
CA TYR A 294 0.49 2.80 14.45
C TYR A 294 0.04 3.02 15.90
N ARG A 295 -1.25 2.86 16.23
CA ARG A 295 -1.79 3.04 17.59
C ARG A 295 -1.90 1.74 18.40
N GLY A 296 -1.22 0.70 17.95
CA GLY A 296 -0.85 -0.43 18.80
C GLY A 296 -1.67 -1.71 18.63
N ALA A 297 -2.55 -1.79 17.63
CA ALA A 297 -3.11 -3.07 17.22
C ALA A 297 -1.98 -3.98 16.72
N SER A 298 -1.93 -5.23 17.21
CA SER A 298 -0.79 -6.12 16.92
C SER A 298 -0.84 -6.77 15.54
N LEU A 299 -2.02 -6.86 14.96
CA LEU A 299 -2.24 -7.23 13.56
C LEU A 299 -3.32 -6.33 12.97
N THR A 300 -3.05 -5.78 11.79
CA THR A 300 -4.07 -5.10 10.97
C THR A 300 -4.30 -5.89 9.70
N ILE A 301 -5.52 -6.36 9.48
CA ILE A 301 -5.86 -7.20 8.33
C ILE A 301 -6.47 -6.31 7.24
N ILE A 302 -5.86 -6.29 6.05
CA ILE A 302 -6.43 -5.67 4.85
C ILE A 302 -7.79 -6.31 4.59
N GLU A 303 -8.75 -5.49 4.15
CA GLU A 303 -10.10 -5.90 3.79
C GLU A 303 -10.14 -7.08 2.79
N ALA A 304 -11.33 -7.65 2.60
CA ALA A 304 -11.58 -8.70 1.61
C ALA A 304 -10.97 -8.31 0.25
N THR A 305 -9.85 -8.94 -0.08
CA THR A 305 -9.04 -8.66 -1.26
C THR A 305 -9.32 -9.73 -2.30
N SER A 306 -9.91 -9.33 -3.42
CA SER A 306 -10.37 -10.28 -4.42
C SER A 306 -9.22 -10.98 -5.14
N VAL A 307 -9.34 -12.30 -5.30
CA VAL A 307 -8.36 -13.14 -6.02
C VAL A 307 -8.55 -13.16 -7.54
N THR A 308 -9.69 -12.66 -8.02
CA THR A 308 -10.01 -12.46 -9.45
C THR A 308 -10.69 -11.12 -9.68
N PHE A 309 -10.72 -10.64 -10.92
CA PHE A 309 -11.40 -9.38 -11.26
C PHE A 309 -12.90 -9.41 -10.94
N ASN A 310 -13.58 -10.51 -11.28
CA ASN A 310 -15.02 -10.71 -11.07
C ASN A 310 -15.39 -11.16 -9.65
N GLY A 311 -14.39 -11.47 -8.82
CA GLY A 311 -14.59 -11.90 -7.43
C GLY A 311 -14.80 -10.76 -6.43
N ARG A 312 -14.75 -9.51 -6.87
CA ARG A 312 -14.98 -8.34 -6.00
C ARG A 312 -16.45 -8.22 -5.59
N ILE A 313 -16.71 -7.62 -4.43
CA ILE A 313 -18.06 -7.23 -4.01
C ILE A 313 -18.51 -6.05 -4.87
N SER A 314 -17.71 -4.99 -4.91
CA SER A 314 -17.94 -3.80 -5.74
C SER A 314 -16.79 -3.48 -6.69
N PRO A 315 -16.97 -2.63 -7.71
CA PRO A 315 -15.89 -2.19 -8.58
C PRO A 315 -14.70 -1.58 -7.82
N GLU A 316 -14.96 -0.90 -6.71
CA GLU A 316 -13.96 -0.22 -5.87
C GLU A 316 -13.34 -1.11 -4.77
N ASP A 317 -13.58 -2.42 -4.80
CA ASP A 317 -12.93 -3.36 -3.88
C ASP A 317 -11.46 -3.58 -4.20
N SER A 318 -10.67 -3.82 -3.15
CA SER A 318 -9.28 -4.24 -3.25
C SER A 318 -9.11 -5.59 -3.98
N GLY A 319 -7.95 -5.76 -4.62
CA GLY A 319 -7.64 -6.91 -5.47
C GLY A 319 -6.20 -7.35 -5.43
N LEU A 320 -5.95 -8.63 -5.69
CA LEU A 320 -4.62 -9.21 -5.80
C LEU A 320 -4.53 -10.32 -6.86
N TRP A 321 -5.20 -10.11 -7.99
CA TRP A 321 -5.23 -11.02 -9.13
C TRP A 321 -4.13 -10.77 -10.18
N LYS A 322 -3.44 -9.62 -10.11
CA LYS A 322 -2.37 -9.22 -11.05
C LYS A 322 -1.15 -8.64 -10.34
N ASP A 323 0.03 -8.81 -10.93
CA ASP A 323 1.30 -8.43 -10.30
C ASP A 323 1.42 -6.92 -10.06
N SER A 324 0.76 -6.11 -10.88
CA SER A 324 0.69 -4.66 -10.67
C SER A 324 0.07 -4.27 -9.32
N GLN A 325 -0.68 -5.16 -8.67
CA GLN A 325 -1.31 -4.94 -7.35
C GLN A 325 -0.37 -5.13 -6.16
N ILE A 326 0.81 -5.72 -6.38
CA ILE A 326 1.81 -5.95 -5.33
C ILE A 326 2.31 -4.63 -4.73
N ALA A 327 2.54 -3.61 -5.56
CA ALA A 327 3.15 -2.36 -5.12
C ALA A 327 2.30 -1.61 -4.07
N GLY A 328 0.97 -1.61 -4.23
CA GLY A 328 0.06 -0.98 -3.27
C GLY A 328 0.08 -1.68 -1.92
N VAL A 329 0.00 -3.01 -1.91
CA VAL A 329 0.09 -3.82 -0.69
C VAL A 329 1.47 -3.64 -0.02
N LYS A 330 2.54 -3.66 -0.81
CA LYS A 330 3.91 -3.49 -0.31
C LYS A 330 4.12 -2.14 0.38
N ARG A 331 3.54 -1.06 -0.16
CA ARG A 331 3.63 0.26 0.46
C ARG A 331 3.02 0.28 1.86
N VAL A 332 1.91 -0.45 2.08
CA VAL A 332 1.30 -0.61 3.41
C VAL A 332 2.18 -1.47 4.31
N ALA A 333 2.69 -2.59 3.81
CA ALA A 333 3.58 -3.49 4.55
C ALA A 333 4.84 -2.76 5.03
N ASP A 334 5.52 -2.04 4.13
CA ASP A 334 6.72 -1.27 4.42
C ASP A 334 6.47 -0.24 5.54
N PHE A 335 5.30 0.41 5.54
CA PHE A 335 4.94 1.33 6.63
C PHE A 335 4.73 0.61 7.96
N LEU A 336 3.91 -0.44 8.00
CA LEU A 336 3.65 -1.17 9.24
C LEU A 336 4.93 -1.77 9.82
N HIS A 337 5.77 -2.38 8.97
CA HIS A 337 7.05 -2.96 9.37
C HIS A 337 8.03 -1.90 9.90
N SER A 338 8.05 -0.69 9.33
CA SER A 338 8.85 0.42 9.87
C SER A 338 8.46 0.80 11.31
N GLN A 339 7.23 0.47 11.73
CA GLN A 339 6.68 0.73 13.06
C GLN A 339 6.71 -0.53 13.95
N GLY A 340 7.33 -1.62 13.48
CA GLY A 340 7.36 -2.90 14.19
C GLY A 340 6.01 -3.62 14.25
N GLN A 341 5.04 -3.23 13.42
CA GLN A 341 3.69 -3.80 13.39
C GLN A 341 3.55 -4.88 12.32
N LYS A 342 2.46 -5.68 12.39
CA LYS A 342 2.18 -6.78 11.47
C LYS A 342 1.00 -6.51 10.55
N LEU A 343 1.16 -6.93 9.29
CA LEU A 343 0.14 -6.80 8.26
C LEU A 343 -0.45 -8.17 7.93
N GLY A 344 -1.78 -8.27 7.97
CA GLY A 344 -2.53 -9.40 7.45
C GLY A 344 -3.27 -9.02 6.17
N ILE A 345 -3.70 -10.03 5.41
CA ILE A 345 -4.60 -9.84 4.26
C ILE A 345 -5.69 -10.90 4.27
N GLN A 346 -6.94 -10.50 4.05
CA GLN A 346 -8.02 -11.44 3.84
C GLN A 346 -8.21 -11.69 2.33
N LEU A 347 -7.91 -12.89 1.85
CA LEU A 347 -8.14 -13.27 0.45
C LEU A 347 -9.58 -13.77 0.27
N ALA A 348 -10.27 -13.22 -0.74
CA ALA A 348 -11.71 -13.38 -0.89
C ALA A 348 -12.16 -13.58 -2.35
N HIS A 349 -13.38 -14.08 -2.48
CA HIS A 349 -14.16 -14.05 -3.71
C HIS A 349 -15.65 -13.94 -3.34
N ALA A 350 -16.32 -12.89 -3.78
CA ALA A 350 -17.68 -12.54 -3.38
C ALA A 350 -18.75 -13.51 -3.92
N GLY A 351 -18.45 -14.21 -5.02
CA GLY A 351 -19.34 -15.23 -5.59
C GLY A 351 -20.68 -14.61 -5.95
N ARG A 352 -21.79 -15.24 -5.55
CA ARG A 352 -23.16 -14.78 -5.88
C ARG A 352 -23.58 -13.43 -5.28
N LYS A 353 -22.69 -12.80 -4.51
CA LYS A 353 -22.87 -11.46 -3.93
C LYS A 353 -21.93 -10.41 -4.56
N ALA A 354 -21.30 -10.74 -5.68
CA ALA A 354 -20.41 -9.86 -6.43
C ALA A 354 -21.17 -8.82 -7.26
N SER A 355 -20.43 -7.84 -7.80
CA SER A 355 -20.92 -6.81 -8.73
C SER A 355 -21.99 -5.88 -8.14
N MET A 356 -21.92 -5.57 -6.86
CA MET A 356 -22.79 -4.63 -6.15
C MET A 356 -22.19 -3.23 -6.11
N VAL A 357 -23.01 -2.21 -5.90
CA VAL A 357 -22.47 -0.86 -5.62
C VAL A 357 -22.03 -0.71 -4.17
N ALA A 358 -21.15 0.27 -3.92
CA ALA A 358 -20.71 0.61 -2.57
C ALA A 358 -21.91 0.93 -1.63
N PRO A 359 -21.87 0.55 -0.33
CA PRO A 359 -23.04 0.58 0.55
C PRO A 359 -23.68 1.96 0.79
N TRP A 360 -22.96 3.06 0.56
CA TRP A 360 -23.49 4.42 0.74
C TRP A 360 -24.26 4.95 -0.48
N LEU A 361 -24.25 4.21 -1.60
CA LEU A 361 -24.98 4.57 -2.82
C LEU A 361 -26.44 4.08 -2.81
N VAL A 362 -26.83 3.31 -1.79
CA VAL A 362 -28.18 2.76 -1.62
C VAL A 362 -28.62 2.88 -0.15
N ALA A 363 -29.93 2.81 0.09
CA ALA A 363 -30.43 2.71 1.46
C ALA A 363 -29.97 1.40 2.10
N ARG A 364 -29.78 1.38 3.43
CA ARG A 364 -29.33 0.18 4.16
C ARG A 364 -30.25 -1.04 4.03
N THR A 365 -31.49 -0.83 3.61
CA THR A 365 -32.51 -1.87 3.40
C THR A 365 -32.58 -2.37 1.96
N GLU A 366 -31.74 -1.83 1.08
CA GLU A 366 -31.78 -2.10 -0.36
C GLU A 366 -30.48 -2.77 -0.82
N SER A 367 -30.55 -3.43 -1.96
CA SER A 367 -29.42 -4.02 -2.65
C SER A 367 -29.50 -3.67 -4.14
N ARG A 368 -28.39 -3.27 -4.74
CA ARG A 368 -28.34 -2.86 -6.15
C ARG A 368 -27.03 -3.29 -6.79
N LEU A 369 -27.15 -3.93 -7.95
CA LEU A 369 -26.02 -4.21 -8.83
C LEU A 369 -25.39 -2.91 -9.34
N ALA A 370 -24.07 -2.93 -9.47
CA ALA A 370 -23.36 -1.98 -10.31
C ALA A 370 -23.73 -2.24 -11.77
N THR A 371 -24.10 -1.19 -12.48
CA THR A 371 -24.33 -1.21 -13.94
C THR A 371 -23.01 -1.32 -14.69
N LYS A 372 -23.04 -1.63 -15.99
CA LYS A 372 -21.81 -1.68 -16.81
C LYS A 372 -21.10 -0.31 -16.87
N GLU A 373 -21.88 0.77 -16.86
CA GLU A 373 -21.39 2.15 -16.81
C GLU A 373 -20.74 2.50 -15.46
N GLU A 374 -21.13 1.82 -14.39
CA GLU A 374 -20.49 1.85 -13.06
C GLU A 374 -19.37 0.80 -12.93
N ASN A 375 -18.89 0.22 -14.04
CA ASN A 375 -17.89 -0.86 -14.07
C ASN A 375 -18.34 -2.20 -13.44
N GLY A 376 -19.64 -2.46 -13.36
CA GLY A 376 -20.20 -3.73 -12.92
C GLY A 376 -20.13 -4.85 -13.98
N TRP A 377 -20.28 -6.09 -13.52
CA TRP A 377 -20.15 -7.33 -14.30
C TRP A 377 -21.25 -8.34 -13.93
N SER A 378 -22.51 -7.91 -13.93
CA SER A 378 -23.66 -8.77 -13.58
C SER A 378 -23.72 -10.10 -14.35
N ASP A 379 -23.23 -10.12 -15.59
CA ASP A 379 -23.26 -11.29 -16.49
C ASP A 379 -22.15 -12.32 -16.18
N ASP A 380 -21.21 -11.98 -15.29
CA ASP A 380 -20.05 -12.81 -14.90
C ASP A 380 -20.01 -13.09 -13.39
N VAL A 381 -21.16 -12.96 -12.73
CA VAL A 381 -21.32 -13.36 -11.33
C VAL A 381 -21.42 -14.89 -11.27
N VAL A 382 -20.66 -15.52 -10.37
CA VAL A 382 -20.55 -16.99 -10.25
C VAL A 382 -20.92 -17.49 -8.87
N GLY A 383 -21.32 -18.76 -8.76
CA GLY A 383 -21.66 -19.39 -7.48
C GLY A 383 -21.53 -20.90 -7.49
N ALA A 384 -21.68 -21.51 -6.30
CA ALA A 384 -21.72 -22.96 -6.15
C ALA A 384 -22.88 -23.58 -6.96
N SER A 385 -24.04 -22.92 -6.98
CA SER A 385 -25.19 -23.26 -7.79
C SER A 385 -25.85 -21.99 -8.35
N ALA A 386 -26.70 -22.15 -9.38
CA ALA A 386 -27.49 -21.08 -9.98
C ALA A 386 -28.66 -20.64 -9.07
N ILE A 387 -28.31 -20.11 -7.89
CA ILE A 387 -29.24 -19.67 -6.85
C ILE A 387 -28.87 -18.24 -6.46
N GLN A 388 -29.70 -17.29 -6.88
CA GLN A 388 -29.62 -15.88 -6.51
C GLN A 388 -29.62 -15.72 -4.98
N TRP A 389 -28.88 -14.74 -4.47
CA TRP A 389 -28.82 -14.50 -3.01
C TRP A 389 -30.10 -13.87 -2.47
N GLY A 390 -30.67 -12.91 -3.20
CA GLY A 390 -31.87 -12.15 -2.82
C GLY A 390 -32.20 -11.10 -3.88
N GLU A 391 -33.24 -10.30 -3.62
CA GLU A 391 -33.65 -9.21 -4.52
C GLU A 391 -32.52 -8.20 -4.75
N GLY A 392 -32.36 -7.74 -5.99
CA GLY A 392 -31.33 -6.77 -6.36
C GLY A 392 -29.93 -7.35 -6.63
N TYR A 393 -29.73 -8.66 -6.48
CA TYR A 393 -28.48 -9.37 -6.86
C TYR A 393 -28.58 -10.01 -8.25
N ALA A 394 -27.44 -10.35 -8.85
CA ALA A 394 -27.41 -11.10 -10.12
C ALA A 394 -27.75 -12.58 -9.90
N MET A 395 -28.31 -13.23 -10.92
CA MET A 395 -28.37 -14.69 -10.96
C MET A 395 -26.97 -15.23 -11.24
N PRO A 396 -26.34 -15.98 -10.31
CA PRO A 396 -25.00 -16.49 -10.54
C PRO A 396 -25.00 -17.60 -11.60
N LYS A 397 -23.95 -17.66 -12.41
CA LYS A 397 -23.59 -18.85 -13.18
C LYS A 397 -23.05 -19.92 -12.22
N GLU A 398 -23.58 -21.13 -12.31
CA GLU A 398 -23.01 -22.28 -11.60
C GLU A 398 -21.61 -22.58 -12.15
N LEU A 399 -20.61 -22.63 -11.27
CA LEU A 399 -19.23 -22.95 -11.66
C LEU A 399 -19.11 -24.38 -12.17
N THR A 400 -18.31 -24.60 -13.19
CA THR A 400 -17.86 -25.94 -13.62
C THR A 400 -16.74 -26.45 -12.72
N GLU A 401 -16.47 -27.77 -12.72
CA GLU A 401 -15.32 -28.32 -11.97
C GLU A 401 -13.98 -27.70 -12.38
N GLN A 402 -13.82 -27.31 -13.65
CA GLN A 402 -12.58 -26.68 -14.12
C GLN A 402 -12.47 -25.25 -13.58
N GLU A 403 -13.55 -24.46 -13.64
CA GLU A 403 -13.54 -23.10 -13.08
C GLU A 403 -13.32 -23.10 -11.56
N ILE A 404 -13.80 -24.13 -10.84
CA ILE A 404 -13.47 -24.31 -9.40
C ILE A 404 -11.96 -24.49 -9.21
N LYS A 405 -11.30 -25.34 -10.02
CA LYS A 405 -9.84 -25.53 -9.94
C LYS A 405 -9.07 -24.27 -10.30
N ASP A 406 -9.52 -23.53 -11.31
CA ASP A 406 -8.90 -22.27 -11.72
C ASP A 406 -9.01 -21.22 -10.60
N LEU A 407 -10.13 -21.19 -9.87
CA LEU A 407 -10.30 -20.36 -8.69
C LEU A 407 -9.39 -20.80 -7.53
N VAL A 408 -9.25 -22.10 -7.26
CA VAL A 408 -8.29 -22.62 -6.28
C VAL A 408 -6.87 -22.13 -6.61
N GLN A 409 -6.48 -22.18 -7.89
CA GLN A 409 -5.20 -21.67 -8.37
C GLN A 409 -5.09 -20.15 -8.15
N ALA A 410 -6.15 -19.39 -8.44
CA ALA A 410 -6.19 -17.94 -8.21
C ALA A 410 -5.96 -17.56 -6.74
N PHE A 411 -6.54 -18.31 -5.79
CA PHE A 411 -6.23 -18.14 -4.36
C PHE A 411 -4.75 -18.38 -4.05
N GLY A 412 -4.17 -19.46 -4.59
CA GLY A 412 -2.75 -19.75 -4.45
C GLY A 412 -1.85 -18.64 -5.02
N ASP A 413 -2.18 -18.10 -6.19
CA ASP A 413 -1.39 -17.05 -6.83
C ASP A 413 -1.55 -15.69 -6.13
N ALA A 414 -2.74 -15.35 -5.65
CA ALA A 414 -2.94 -14.19 -4.79
C ALA A 414 -2.12 -14.31 -3.49
N ALA A 415 -2.05 -15.50 -2.90
CA ALA A 415 -1.21 -15.75 -1.72
C ALA A 415 0.30 -15.54 -2.01
N LYS A 416 0.80 -16.01 -3.17
CA LYS A 416 2.19 -15.72 -3.59
C LYS A 416 2.45 -14.22 -3.72
N ARG A 417 1.51 -13.47 -4.31
CA ARG A 417 1.60 -12.01 -4.44
C ARG A 417 1.58 -11.32 -3.08
N ALA A 418 0.79 -11.80 -2.13
CA ALA A 418 0.74 -11.27 -0.78
C ALA A 418 2.08 -11.45 -0.06
N VAL A 419 2.68 -12.64 -0.17
CA VAL A 419 4.03 -12.91 0.35
C VAL A 419 5.07 -11.99 -0.29
N ALA A 420 5.04 -11.84 -1.63
CA ALA A 420 5.94 -10.94 -2.36
C ALA A 420 5.78 -9.47 -1.95
N ALA A 421 4.57 -9.07 -1.52
CA ALA A 421 4.29 -7.74 -1.00
C ALA A 421 4.75 -7.54 0.47
N GLY A 422 5.18 -8.58 1.18
CA GLY A 422 5.59 -8.48 2.58
C GLY A 422 4.45 -8.65 3.59
N VAL A 423 3.33 -9.27 3.21
CA VAL A 423 2.28 -9.63 4.17
C VAL A 423 2.79 -10.68 5.16
N ASP A 424 2.49 -10.53 6.45
CA ASP A 424 2.92 -11.46 7.51
C ASP A 424 1.91 -12.60 7.76
N VAL A 425 0.64 -12.40 7.41
CA VAL A 425 -0.48 -13.26 7.78
C VAL A 425 -1.52 -13.32 6.66
N ILE A 426 -1.99 -14.52 6.31
CA ILE A 426 -3.10 -14.70 5.35
C ILE A 426 -4.35 -15.21 6.07
N GLU A 427 -5.50 -14.60 5.79
CA GLU A 427 -6.81 -15.12 6.17
C GLU A 427 -7.63 -15.50 4.93
N ILE A 428 -8.22 -16.69 4.92
CA ILE A 428 -9.16 -17.13 3.88
C ILE A 428 -10.57 -16.69 4.26
N HIS A 429 -11.25 -15.97 3.37
CA HIS A 429 -12.63 -15.58 3.58
C HIS A 429 -13.63 -16.72 3.26
N GLY A 430 -13.91 -17.57 4.25
CA GLY A 430 -14.90 -18.65 4.21
C GLY A 430 -16.27 -18.32 4.80
N ALA A 431 -16.66 -17.04 4.83
CA ALA A 431 -17.78 -16.55 5.64
C ALA A 431 -18.73 -15.61 4.86
N HIS A 432 -19.75 -15.11 5.56
CA HIS A 432 -20.65 -14.03 5.15
C HIS A 432 -21.44 -14.28 3.85
N GLY A 433 -21.61 -15.54 3.44
CA GLY A 433 -22.34 -15.89 2.22
C GLY A 433 -21.61 -15.63 0.91
N TYR A 434 -20.33 -15.28 0.97
CA TYR A 434 -19.47 -15.18 -0.22
C TYR A 434 -19.12 -16.56 -0.77
N LEU A 435 -18.25 -16.65 -1.77
CA LEU A 435 -18.11 -17.86 -2.58
C LEU A 435 -17.86 -19.12 -1.75
N ILE A 436 -16.80 -19.14 -0.93
CA ILE A 436 -16.47 -20.31 -0.11
C ILE A 436 -17.61 -20.64 0.86
N SER A 437 -18.15 -19.64 1.57
CA SER A 437 -19.31 -19.81 2.46
C SER A 437 -20.52 -20.41 1.75
N SER A 438 -20.74 -20.06 0.48
CA SER A 438 -21.83 -20.58 -0.33
C SER A 438 -21.63 -22.05 -0.73
N PHE A 439 -20.39 -22.52 -0.88
CA PHE A 439 -20.09 -23.95 -1.06
C PHE A 439 -20.36 -24.75 0.21
N LEU A 440 -20.03 -24.17 1.37
CA LEU A 440 -20.23 -24.83 2.66
C LEU A 440 -21.72 -25.12 2.92
N SER A 441 -22.61 -24.21 2.59
CA SER A 441 -24.02 -24.33 2.98
C SER A 441 -24.86 -25.16 2.01
N PRO A 442 -25.69 -26.11 2.51
CA PRO A 442 -26.64 -26.81 1.66
C PRO A 442 -27.78 -25.90 1.16
N ILE A 443 -27.95 -24.69 1.70
CA ILE A 443 -28.96 -23.73 1.21
C ILE A 443 -28.58 -23.23 -0.18
N SER A 444 -27.31 -22.92 -0.39
CA SER A 444 -26.80 -22.27 -1.60
C SER A 444 -25.97 -23.18 -2.51
N ASN A 445 -25.55 -24.33 -2.01
CA ASN A 445 -24.92 -25.38 -2.79
C ASN A 445 -25.87 -26.56 -2.98
N ARG A 446 -26.45 -26.66 -4.19
CA ARG A 446 -27.33 -27.77 -4.60
C ARG A 446 -26.67 -28.66 -5.65
N ARG A 447 -25.35 -28.59 -5.77
CA ARG A 447 -24.59 -29.40 -6.72
C ARG A 447 -24.74 -30.89 -6.40
N THR A 448 -24.68 -31.70 -7.44
CA THR A 448 -24.72 -33.17 -7.37
C THR A 448 -23.39 -33.83 -7.72
N ASP A 449 -22.38 -33.03 -8.07
CA ASP A 449 -21.01 -33.48 -8.29
C ASP A 449 -20.23 -33.59 -6.98
N LYS A 450 -18.91 -33.79 -7.07
CA LYS A 450 -18.02 -33.95 -5.91
C LYS A 450 -17.89 -32.70 -5.02
N TYR A 451 -18.49 -31.57 -5.39
CA TYR A 451 -18.46 -30.31 -4.63
C TYR A 451 -19.78 -29.99 -3.93
N GLY A 452 -20.80 -30.85 -3.99
CA GLY A 452 -22.06 -30.69 -3.27
C GLY A 452 -22.64 -31.97 -2.66
N GLY A 453 -23.77 -31.83 -1.98
CA GLY A 453 -24.42 -32.92 -1.24
C GLY A 453 -23.81 -33.13 0.15
N SER A 454 -22.91 -34.11 0.29
CA SER A 454 -22.36 -34.48 1.61
C SER A 454 -21.52 -33.36 2.24
N PHE A 455 -21.30 -33.45 3.56
CA PHE A 455 -20.42 -32.53 4.28
C PHE A 455 -19.02 -32.47 3.65
N GLU A 456 -18.42 -33.63 3.35
CA GLU A 456 -17.09 -33.76 2.77
C GLU A 456 -16.99 -33.09 1.39
N ASN A 457 -18.05 -33.22 0.57
CA ASN A 457 -18.11 -32.58 -0.73
C ASN A 457 -18.28 -31.07 -0.61
N ARG A 458 -19.15 -30.59 0.29
CA ARG A 458 -19.40 -29.16 0.51
C ARG A 458 -18.15 -28.43 1.02
N ILE A 459 -17.34 -29.05 1.89
CA ILE A 459 -16.09 -28.45 2.37
C ILE A 459 -14.92 -28.59 1.37
N ARG A 460 -15.05 -29.40 0.33
CA ARG A 460 -13.94 -29.76 -0.58
C ARG A 460 -13.27 -28.54 -1.19
N PHE A 461 -14.06 -27.56 -1.65
CA PHE A 461 -13.51 -26.33 -2.23
C PHE A 461 -12.65 -25.55 -1.22
N LEU A 462 -13.11 -25.40 0.03
CA LEU A 462 -12.32 -24.76 1.09
C LEU A 462 -11.02 -25.54 1.37
N VAL A 463 -11.09 -26.88 1.44
CA VAL A 463 -9.92 -27.73 1.65
C VAL A 463 -8.88 -27.56 0.52
N GLU A 464 -9.33 -27.57 -0.73
CA GLU A 464 -8.47 -27.36 -1.90
C GLU A 464 -7.85 -25.95 -1.89
N VAL A 465 -8.61 -24.91 -1.50
CA VAL A 465 -8.07 -23.55 -1.32
C VAL A 465 -7.01 -23.52 -0.22
N ILE A 466 -7.26 -24.09 0.97
CA ILE A 466 -6.28 -24.14 2.06
C ILE A 466 -4.98 -24.79 1.58
N GLN A 467 -5.08 -25.94 0.90
CA GLN A 467 -3.92 -26.64 0.35
C GLN A 467 -3.15 -25.79 -0.68
N ALA A 468 -3.85 -25.09 -1.56
CA ALA A 468 -3.23 -24.22 -2.56
C ALA A 468 -2.48 -23.05 -1.92
N ILE A 469 -3.05 -22.35 -0.93
CA ILE A 469 -2.30 -21.26 -0.28
C ILE A 469 -1.17 -21.80 0.60
N ARG A 470 -1.37 -22.94 1.27
CA ARG A 470 -0.31 -23.60 2.06
C ARG A 470 0.90 -23.97 1.20
N ALA A 471 0.68 -24.40 -0.03
CA ALA A 471 1.75 -24.65 -0.99
C ALA A 471 2.42 -23.36 -1.53
N ALA A 472 1.74 -22.22 -1.42
CA ALA A 472 2.17 -20.94 -1.97
C ALA A 472 2.93 -20.04 -0.97
N ILE A 473 2.80 -20.27 0.33
CA ILE A 473 3.38 -19.41 1.36
C ILE A 473 4.46 -20.11 2.19
N PRO A 474 5.35 -19.38 2.89
CA PRO A 474 6.32 -19.97 3.79
C PRO A 474 5.67 -20.86 4.85
N SER A 475 6.30 -22.00 5.16
CA SER A 475 5.75 -22.98 6.10
C SER A 475 5.59 -22.43 7.52
N ASP A 476 6.29 -21.36 7.86
CA ASP A 476 6.23 -20.67 9.15
C ASP A 476 5.34 -19.41 9.13
N MET A 477 4.62 -19.13 8.04
CA MET A 477 3.66 -18.04 7.94
C MET A 477 2.27 -18.46 8.45
N PRO A 478 1.65 -17.71 9.40
CA PRO A 478 0.31 -18.00 9.89
C PRO A 478 -0.76 -18.00 8.79
N LEU A 479 -1.68 -18.96 8.86
CA LEU A 479 -2.92 -18.98 8.08
C LEU A 479 -4.14 -19.10 8.93
N LEU A 480 -5.10 -18.26 8.60
CA LEU A 480 -6.37 -18.16 9.26
C LEU A 480 -7.46 -18.58 8.27
N VAL A 481 -8.56 -19.09 8.82
CA VAL A 481 -9.80 -19.25 8.08
C VAL A 481 -10.89 -18.53 8.85
N ARG A 482 -11.61 -17.64 8.17
CA ARG A 482 -12.82 -17.02 8.71
C ARG A 482 -14.04 -17.80 8.26
N VAL A 483 -14.95 -18.13 9.19
CA VAL A 483 -16.19 -18.85 8.87
C VAL A 483 -17.43 -18.15 9.44
N SER A 484 -18.55 -18.31 8.75
CA SER A 484 -19.86 -18.07 9.37
C SER A 484 -20.26 -19.34 10.11
N ALA A 485 -20.18 -19.32 11.45
CA ALA A 485 -20.35 -20.52 12.27
C ALA A 485 -21.80 -21.05 12.30
N THR A 486 -22.77 -20.19 11.99
CA THR A 486 -24.18 -20.53 11.79
C THR A 486 -24.79 -19.54 10.81
N GLU A 487 -25.83 -19.98 10.09
CA GLU A 487 -26.60 -19.16 9.16
C GLU A 487 -27.86 -18.56 9.78
N TRP A 488 -28.18 -18.90 11.04
CA TRP A 488 -29.38 -18.41 11.75
C TRP A 488 -30.71 -18.79 11.06
N MET A 489 -30.79 -20.01 10.55
CA MET A 489 -31.89 -20.53 9.73
C MET A 489 -32.78 -21.56 10.45
N ASP A 490 -32.55 -21.81 11.75
CA ASP A 490 -33.22 -22.85 12.54
C ASP A 490 -34.76 -22.79 12.47
N HIS A 491 -35.31 -21.59 12.23
CA HIS A 491 -36.74 -21.34 12.15
C HIS A 491 -37.42 -21.90 10.89
N LEU A 492 -36.67 -22.26 9.84
CA LEU A 492 -37.24 -22.83 8.60
C LEU A 492 -37.29 -24.38 8.61
N GLY A 493 -36.72 -25.04 9.61
CA GLY A 493 -36.80 -26.51 9.77
C GLY A 493 -36.07 -27.35 8.71
N GLY A 494 -35.26 -26.73 7.84
CA GLY A 494 -34.43 -27.41 6.82
C GLY A 494 -32.94 -27.46 7.18
N GLU A 495 -32.16 -28.23 6.41
CA GLU A 495 -30.69 -28.30 6.58
C GLU A 495 -30.05 -26.94 6.24
N SER A 496 -29.17 -26.47 7.13
CA SER A 496 -28.37 -25.25 6.95
C SER A 496 -26.98 -25.46 7.57
N TRP A 497 -26.05 -24.55 7.29
CA TRP A 497 -24.76 -24.57 7.98
C TRP A 497 -24.92 -24.07 9.42
N ASP A 498 -24.58 -24.92 10.38
CA ASP A 498 -24.81 -24.72 11.80
C ASP A 498 -23.51 -24.86 12.63
N VAL A 499 -23.61 -24.60 13.94
CA VAL A 499 -22.46 -24.69 14.86
C VAL A 499 -21.87 -26.12 14.88
N PRO A 500 -22.66 -27.21 14.95
CA PRO A 500 -22.15 -28.57 14.80
C PRO A 500 -21.34 -28.80 13.51
N SER A 501 -21.78 -28.29 12.36
CA SER A 501 -21.05 -28.37 11.09
C SER A 501 -19.72 -27.61 11.17
N THR A 502 -19.72 -26.44 11.80
CA THR A 502 -18.50 -25.67 12.04
C THR A 502 -17.52 -26.41 12.96
N ILE A 503 -18.00 -27.07 14.02
CA ILE A 503 -17.15 -27.90 14.89
C ILE A 503 -16.53 -29.05 14.10
N LYS A 504 -17.28 -29.72 13.22
CA LYS A 504 -16.74 -30.78 12.35
C LYS A 504 -15.63 -30.24 11.46
N LEU A 505 -15.84 -29.08 10.83
CA LEU A 505 -14.82 -28.43 10.01
C LEU A 505 -13.60 -28.05 10.84
N ALA A 506 -13.80 -27.39 11.99
CA ALA A 506 -12.73 -26.91 12.87
C ALA A 506 -11.78 -28.03 13.30
N LYS A 507 -12.30 -29.24 13.56
CA LYS A 507 -11.48 -30.41 13.90
C LYS A 507 -10.51 -30.83 12.80
N LEU A 508 -10.78 -30.50 11.53
CA LEU A 508 -9.93 -30.84 10.38
C LEU A 508 -8.88 -29.77 10.07
N LEU A 509 -9.11 -28.53 10.48
CA LEU A 509 -8.29 -27.37 10.10
C LEU A 509 -6.80 -27.47 10.51
N PRO A 510 -6.44 -27.99 11.70
CA PRO A 510 -5.04 -28.09 12.09
C PRO A 510 -4.20 -29.00 11.19
N ASP A 511 -4.77 -30.15 10.79
CA ASP A 511 -4.10 -31.11 9.90
C ASP A 511 -3.91 -30.55 8.49
N LEU A 512 -4.74 -29.58 8.10
CA LEU A 512 -4.60 -28.81 6.86
C LEU A 512 -3.61 -27.63 7.00
N GLY A 513 -3.05 -27.41 8.19
CA GLY A 513 -2.06 -26.38 8.48
C GLY A 513 -2.66 -24.99 8.77
N VAL A 514 -3.93 -24.90 9.13
CA VAL A 514 -4.56 -23.65 9.60
C VAL A 514 -4.23 -23.45 11.08
N ASP A 515 -3.90 -22.22 11.45
CA ASP A 515 -3.41 -21.87 12.78
C ASP A 515 -4.47 -21.21 13.66
N LEU A 516 -5.44 -20.51 13.04
CA LEU A 516 -6.52 -19.85 13.76
C LEU A 516 -7.84 -19.86 12.97
N LEU A 517 -8.94 -20.06 13.68
CA LEU A 517 -10.30 -19.94 13.16
C LEU A 517 -10.92 -18.61 13.63
N ASP A 518 -11.21 -17.69 12.71
CA ASP A 518 -11.97 -16.46 12.98
C ASP A 518 -13.47 -16.75 12.90
N VAL A 519 -14.15 -16.66 14.04
CA VAL A 519 -15.54 -17.12 14.21
C VAL A 519 -16.52 -15.96 14.05
N SER A 520 -17.16 -15.89 12.88
CA SER A 520 -18.29 -14.99 12.60
C SER A 520 -19.59 -15.77 12.39
N SER A 521 -20.61 -15.17 11.75
CA SER A 521 -21.90 -15.82 11.49
C SER A 521 -22.69 -15.12 10.39
N GLY A 522 -23.70 -15.82 9.85
CA GLY A 522 -24.69 -15.27 8.91
C GLY A 522 -24.15 -14.89 7.54
N GLY A 523 -24.98 -14.16 6.80
CA GLY A 523 -24.69 -13.53 5.51
C GLY A 523 -25.05 -14.34 4.27
N ASN A 524 -25.37 -15.63 4.40
CA ASN A 524 -25.65 -16.49 3.24
C ASN A 524 -27.10 -16.46 2.76
N ASN A 525 -28.08 -16.10 3.59
CA ASN A 525 -29.48 -16.04 3.17
C ASN A 525 -30.16 -14.78 3.73
N GLU A 526 -31.04 -14.15 2.97
CA GLU A 526 -31.75 -12.93 3.37
C GLU A 526 -32.82 -13.16 4.45
N GLU A 527 -33.37 -14.39 4.55
CA GLU A 527 -34.36 -14.78 5.56
C GLU A 527 -33.75 -15.06 6.95
N GLN A 528 -32.42 -14.97 7.09
CA GLN A 528 -31.73 -15.21 8.36
C GLN A 528 -32.28 -14.32 9.49
N ARG A 529 -32.44 -14.90 10.69
CA ARG A 529 -32.93 -14.16 11.86
C ARG A 529 -31.83 -14.00 12.90
N ILE A 530 -31.08 -12.92 12.76
CA ILE A 530 -30.02 -12.55 13.71
C ILE A 530 -30.63 -11.60 14.74
N THR A 531 -30.52 -11.95 16.03
CA THR A 531 -30.82 -11.03 17.14
C THR A 531 -29.48 -10.54 17.70
N PRO A 532 -28.97 -9.37 17.29
CA PRO A 532 -27.65 -8.92 17.74
C PRO A 532 -27.69 -8.54 19.22
N TYR A 533 -26.77 -9.09 20.00
CA TYR A 533 -26.43 -8.66 21.36
C TYR A 533 -24.92 -8.74 21.53
N ASN A 534 -24.36 -8.16 22.60
CA ASN A 534 -22.92 -7.94 22.70
C ASN A 534 -22.05 -9.22 22.60
N ASP A 535 -22.61 -10.41 22.85
CA ASP A 535 -21.86 -11.67 22.93
C ASP A 535 -22.34 -12.77 21.97
N PHE A 536 -23.20 -12.45 20.98
CA PHE A 536 -23.86 -13.48 20.17
C PHE A 536 -22.89 -14.38 19.37
N GLN A 537 -21.80 -13.83 18.83
CA GLN A 537 -20.75 -14.61 18.17
C GLN A 537 -19.68 -15.10 19.16
N ILE A 538 -19.45 -14.36 20.24
CA ILE A 538 -18.48 -14.72 21.28
C ILE A 538 -18.90 -16.04 21.96
N GLY A 539 -20.19 -16.21 22.26
CA GLY A 539 -20.70 -17.47 22.81
C GLY A 539 -20.62 -18.64 21.83
N ILE A 540 -20.60 -18.40 20.52
CA ILE A 540 -20.37 -19.44 19.51
C ILE A 540 -18.89 -19.82 19.46
N ALA A 541 -17.98 -18.84 19.51
CA ALA A 541 -16.55 -19.08 19.58
C ALA A 541 -16.17 -19.93 20.82
N GLU A 542 -16.78 -19.62 21.97
CA GLU A 542 -16.63 -20.39 23.22
C GLU A 542 -17.09 -21.84 23.05
N GLN A 543 -18.26 -22.08 22.44
CA GLN A 543 -18.75 -23.43 22.15
C GLN A 543 -17.80 -24.24 21.26
N ILE A 544 -17.27 -23.62 20.21
CA ILE A 544 -16.31 -24.27 19.32
C ILE A 544 -15.02 -24.59 20.08
N ARG A 545 -14.48 -23.64 20.87
CA ARG A 545 -13.27 -23.87 21.67
C ARG A 545 -13.44 -25.04 22.64
N ASN A 546 -14.53 -25.07 23.39
CA ASN A 546 -14.83 -26.17 24.32
C ASN A 546 -14.87 -27.51 23.57
N ALA A 547 -15.56 -27.58 22.43
CA ALA A 547 -15.67 -28.80 21.64
C ALA A 547 -14.34 -29.30 21.04
N LEU A 548 -13.41 -28.39 20.75
CA LEU A 548 -12.04 -28.73 20.33
C LEU A 548 -11.20 -29.21 21.52
N PHE A 549 -11.29 -28.54 22.66
CA PHE A 549 -10.60 -28.92 23.88
C PHE A 549 -11.03 -30.32 24.36
N ASP A 550 -12.33 -30.61 24.37
CA ASP A 550 -12.89 -31.93 24.69
C ASP A 550 -12.42 -33.02 23.73
N ALA A 551 -12.16 -32.65 22.47
CA ALA A 551 -11.59 -33.54 21.46
C ALA A 551 -10.05 -33.66 21.54
N GLY A 552 -9.40 -32.99 22.50
CA GLY A 552 -7.95 -32.97 22.65
C GLY A 552 -7.20 -32.09 21.64
N ILE A 553 -7.91 -31.26 20.87
CA ILE A 553 -7.34 -30.39 19.84
C ILE A 553 -7.02 -29.02 20.45
N LYS A 554 -5.73 -28.74 20.60
CA LYS A 554 -5.21 -27.51 21.24
C LYS A 554 -4.38 -26.63 20.31
N ASN A 555 -4.13 -27.09 19.09
CA ASN A 555 -3.28 -26.44 18.10
C ASN A 555 -4.06 -25.57 17.09
N LEU A 556 -5.39 -25.47 17.22
CA LEU A 556 -6.20 -24.46 16.53
C LEU A 556 -6.52 -23.32 17.50
N LEU A 557 -6.02 -22.12 17.21
CA LEU A 557 -6.41 -20.93 17.97
C LEU A 557 -7.78 -20.44 17.53
N ILE A 558 -8.48 -19.74 18.43
CA ILE A 558 -9.82 -19.19 18.17
C ILE A 558 -9.78 -17.67 18.20
N GLY A 559 -10.27 -17.04 17.14
CA GLY A 559 -10.54 -15.61 17.07
C GLY A 559 -12.02 -15.33 17.33
N ALA A 560 -12.32 -14.37 18.21
CA ALA A 560 -13.68 -13.90 18.44
C ALA A 560 -13.87 -12.50 17.85
N VAL A 561 -14.98 -12.31 17.13
CA VAL A 561 -15.39 -11.03 16.54
C VAL A 561 -16.85 -10.72 16.88
N GLY A 562 -17.20 -9.44 16.86
CA GLY A 562 -18.60 -8.98 16.92
C GLY A 562 -18.92 -8.20 18.17
N MET A 563 -19.27 -6.91 17.99
CA MET A 563 -19.72 -6.00 19.06
C MET A 563 -18.77 -5.88 20.26
N ILE A 564 -17.47 -6.11 20.06
CA ILE A 564 -16.42 -5.86 21.05
C ILE A 564 -16.12 -4.36 21.06
N THR A 565 -16.58 -3.64 22.10
CA THR A 565 -16.40 -2.17 22.22
C THR A 565 -15.71 -1.76 23.51
N GLU A 566 -15.90 -2.53 24.58
CA GLU A 566 -15.43 -2.19 25.92
C GLU A 566 -14.16 -2.95 26.31
N ALA A 567 -13.33 -2.31 27.13
CA ALA A 567 -12.06 -2.83 27.59
C ALA A 567 -12.24 -4.10 28.43
N GLU A 568 -13.21 -4.09 29.35
CA GLU A 568 -13.52 -5.21 30.24
C GLU A 568 -14.08 -6.40 29.46
N GLN A 569 -14.90 -6.13 28.44
CA GLN A 569 -15.41 -7.16 27.53
C GLN A 569 -14.25 -7.85 26.79
N ALA A 570 -13.39 -7.06 26.13
CA ALA A 570 -12.23 -7.58 25.41
C ALA A 570 -11.30 -8.42 26.30
N LYS A 571 -11.03 -7.96 27.53
CA LYS A 571 -10.25 -8.69 28.53
C LYS A 571 -10.90 -10.03 28.88
N SER A 572 -12.20 -10.03 29.17
CA SER A 572 -12.93 -11.25 29.58
C SER A 572 -12.99 -12.34 28.49
N ILE A 573 -12.83 -11.98 27.21
CA ILE A 573 -12.88 -12.94 26.10
C ILE A 573 -11.62 -13.82 26.08
N VAL A 574 -10.45 -13.23 26.34
CA VAL A 574 -9.15 -13.91 26.19
C VAL A 574 -8.52 -14.36 27.51
N GLU A 575 -9.17 -14.06 28.62
CA GLU A 575 -8.68 -14.40 29.96
C GLU A 575 -9.50 -15.58 30.52
N SER A 576 -8.86 -16.72 30.71
CA SER A 576 -9.30 -17.72 31.71
C SER A 576 -8.88 -17.21 33.09
N GLY A 577 -9.52 -17.64 34.18
CA GLY A 577 -9.13 -17.15 35.51
C GLY A 577 -7.63 -17.37 35.84
N LYS A 578 -7.16 -16.72 36.91
CA LYS A 578 -5.74 -16.52 37.34
C LYS A 578 -4.67 -17.23 36.48
N SER A 579 -4.05 -16.49 35.55
CA SER A 579 -2.88 -16.90 34.79
C SER A 579 -1.59 -16.94 35.64
N LYS A 580 -0.75 -17.97 35.48
CA LYS A 580 0.68 -17.99 35.86
C LYS A 580 1.48 -18.22 34.59
N GLN A 581 2.56 -17.47 34.44
CA GLN A 581 3.53 -17.70 33.37
C GLN A 581 4.51 -18.79 33.82
N GLU A 582 4.70 -19.82 33.00
CA GLU A 582 5.86 -20.71 33.09
C GLU A 582 6.63 -20.64 31.76
N GLN A 583 7.91 -20.27 31.85
CA GLN A 583 8.90 -20.37 30.76
C GLN A 583 8.49 -19.78 29.39
N GLY A 584 7.89 -18.59 29.38
CA GLY A 584 7.62 -17.86 28.12
C GLY A 584 6.50 -18.44 27.27
N GLN A 585 5.74 -19.40 27.79
CA GLN A 585 4.45 -19.81 27.27
C GLN A 585 3.35 -19.32 28.23
N THR A 586 2.31 -18.68 27.71
CA THR A 586 1.07 -18.52 28.48
C THR A 586 0.44 -19.91 28.57
N ILE A 587 0.70 -20.61 29.66
CA ILE A 587 -0.02 -21.84 29.98
C ILE A 587 -1.43 -21.41 30.38
N GLU A 588 -2.44 -21.92 29.67
CA GLU A 588 -3.83 -21.78 30.07
C GLU A 588 -4.00 -22.39 31.46
N ILE A 589 -4.26 -21.54 32.45
CA ILE A 589 -4.60 -22.01 33.78
C ILE A 589 -6.12 -22.17 33.80
N GLN A 590 -6.56 -23.41 33.96
CA GLN A 590 -7.89 -23.71 34.47
C GLN A 590 -8.06 -22.95 35.79
N ASP A 591 -9.04 -22.06 35.87
CA ASP A 591 -9.33 -21.42 37.14
C ASP A 591 -9.86 -22.45 38.15
N GLU A 592 -10.08 -22.01 39.40
CA GLU A 592 -10.64 -22.85 40.47
C GLU A 592 -12.06 -23.39 40.11
N GLN A 593 -12.61 -23.04 38.94
CA GLN A 593 -13.90 -23.43 38.35
C GLN A 593 -13.76 -24.12 36.98
N GLU A 594 -12.56 -24.52 36.56
CA GLU A 594 -12.23 -25.19 35.28
C GLU A 594 -12.58 -24.40 33.99
N LYS A 595 -12.78 -23.08 34.05
CA LYS A 595 -13.12 -22.29 32.86
C LYS A 595 -11.91 -22.01 31.97
N ILE A 596 -12.04 -22.33 30.67
CA ILE A 596 -11.11 -21.89 29.62
C ILE A 596 -11.52 -20.52 29.07
N ALA A 597 -10.58 -19.78 28.48
CA ALA A 597 -10.86 -18.50 27.82
C ALA A 597 -11.83 -18.73 26.65
N LYS A 598 -12.61 -17.71 26.26
CA LYS A 598 -13.57 -17.86 25.14
C LYS A 598 -12.88 -17.87 23.78
N ALA A 599 -11.75 -17.17 23.67
CA ALA A 599 -10.94 -17.09 22.46
C ALA A 599 -9.48 -16.77 22.80
N ASP A 600 -8.58 -16.93 21.84
CA ASP A 600 -7.18 -16.53 21.96
C ASP A 600 -6.96 -15.08 21.55
N ILE A 601 -7.80 -14.55 20.67
CA ILE A 601 -7.67 -13.22 20.07
C ILE A 601 -9.03 -12.54 20.00
N VAL A 602 -9.05 -11.22 20.20
CA VAL A 602 -10.19 -10.36 19.85
C VAL A 602 -9.95 -9.67 18.52
N LEU A 603 -10.86 -9.88 17.57
CA LEU A 603 -10.91 -9.15 16.32
C LEU A 603 -11.95 -8.04 16.44
N VAL A 604 -11.51 -6.80 16.27
CA VAL A 604 -12.34 -5.61 16.46
C VAL A 604 -12.49 -4.89 15.12
N ALA A 605 -13.74 -4.54 14.78
CA ALA A 605 -14.09 -3.93 13.50
C ALA A 605 -14.54 -2.46 13.69
N ARG A 606 -15.85 -2.21 13.69
CA ARG A 606 -16.49 -0.89 13.76
C ARG A 606 -15.97 0.04 14.87
N GLN A 607 -15.44 -0.50 15.96
CA GLN A 607 -14.86 0.34 17.01
C GLN A 607 -13.59 1.05 16.53
N PHE A 608 -12.72 0.40 15.75
CA PHE A 608 -11.54 1.04 15.16
C PHE A 608 -11.92 2.11 14.14
N LEU A 609 -13.02 1.94 13.39
CA LEU A 609 -13.50 2.98 12.48
C LEU A 609 -13.92 4.27 13.19
N ARG A 610 -14.40 4.15 14.44
CA ARG A 610 -14.81 5.31 15.26
C ARG A 610 -13.63 5.89 16.04
N GLU A 611 -12.68 5.04 16.40
CA GLU A 611 -11.62 5.34 17.35
C GLU A 611 -10.35 4.54 17.00
N PRO A 612 -9.47 5.09 16.18
CA PRO A 612 -8.25 4.40 15.78
C PRO A 612 -7.27 4.16 16.95
N GLU A 613 -7.37 4.92 18.04
CA GLU A 613 -6.58 4.80 19.27
C GLU A 613 -7.10 3.77 20.29
N TRP A 614 -8.13 2.99 19.93
CA TRP A 614 -8.85 2.12 20.86
C TRP A 614 -7.95 1.27 21.77
N VAL A 615 -6.85 0.72 21.24
CA VAL A 615 -5.88 -0.08 22.03
C VAL A 615 -5.27 0.74 23.18
N LEU A 616 -4.89 1.99 22.92
CA LEU A 616 -4.29 2.87 23.92
C LEU A 616 -5.32 3.25 24.99
N ARG A 617 -6.58 3.48 24.59
CA ARG A 617 -7.67 3.73 25.54
C ARG A 617 -7.99 2.50 26.39
N VAL A 618 -8.06 1.31 25.78
CA VAL A 618 -8.26 0.04 26.49
C VAL A 618 -7.14 -0.19 27.50
N ALA A 619 -5.88 0.04 27.12
CA ALA A 619 -4.74 -0.04 28.01
C ALA A 619 -4.90 0.92 29.20
N HIS A 620 -5.22 2.19 28.93
CA HIS A 620 -5.47 3.17 29.98
C HIS A 620 -6.60 2.76 30.93
N ARG A 621 -7.73 2.32 30.38
CA ARG A 621 -8.91 1.91 31.15
C ARG A 621 -8.65 0.70 32.04
N LEU A 622 -7.83 -0.24 31.58
CA LEU A 622 -7.41 -1.40 32.36
C LEU A 622 -6.20 -1.12 33.27
N GLY A 623 -5.69 0.13 33.30
CA GLY A 623 -4.52 0.50 34.09
C GLY A 623 -3.20 -0.11 33.59
N VAL A 624 -3.14 -0.57 32.34
CA VAL A 624 -1.96 -1.18 31.74
C VAL A 624 -1.10 -0.09 31.09
N LYS A 625 0.13 0.06 31.59
CA LYS A 625 1.11 0.91 30.92
C LYS A 625 1.60 0.21 29.64
N VAL A 626 1.40 0.84 28.50
CA VAL A 626 1.84 0.33 27.19
C VAL A 626 2.81 1.30 26.51
N GLN A 627 3.58 0.79 25.56
CA GLN A 627 4.37 1.58 24.65
C GLN A 627 3.46 2.39 23.73
N TRP A 628 3.59 3.71 23.76
CA TRP A 628 2.97 4.60 22.78
C TRP A 628 3.89 4.77 21.57
N PRO A 629 3.37 5.23 20.42
CA PRO A 629 4.22 5.68 19.33
C PRO A 629 5.19 6.74 19.86
N ILE A 630 6.48 6.62 19.53
CA ILE A 630 7.51 7.50 20.10
C ILE A 630 7.27 8.98 19.75
N GLN A 631 6.72 9.24 18.56
CA GLN A 631 6.32 10.58 18.13
C GLN A 631 5.13 11.12 18.94
N TYR A 632 4.31 10.24 19.55
CA TYR A 632 3.16 10.59 20.40
C TYR A 632 3.49 10.55 21.89
N HIS A 633 4.77 10.57 22.30
CA HIS A 633 5.14 10.47 23.72
C HIS A 633 4.49 11.53 24.63
N ARG A 634 4.07 12.69 24.10
CA ARG A 634 3.34 13.76 24.81
C ARG A 634 1.81 13.66 24.73
N GLY A 635 1.27 12.69 24.00
CA GLY A 635 -0.16 12.47 23.83
C GLY A 635 -0.78 11.49 24.82
N GLN A 636 0.00 11.00 25.79
CA GLN A 636 -0.49 10.03 26.77
C GLN A 636 -1.59 10.62 27.65
N PHE A 637 -2.59 9.80 27.95
CA PHE A 637 -3.64 10.15 28.90
C PHE A 637 -3.05 10.41 30.29
N LEU A 638 -3.50 11.50 30.93
CA LEU A 638 -3.12 11.78 32.31
C LEU A 638 -3.75 10.73 33.23
N LYS A 639 -3.03 10.36 34.28
CA LYS A 639 -3.58 9.48 35.31
C LYS A 639 -4.87 10.11 35.85
N ASP A 640 -5.93 9.30 35.97
CA ASP A 640 -7.25 9.70 36.48
C ASP A 640 -8.03 10.70 35.59
N SER A 641 -7.61 10.94 34.34
CA SER A 641 -8.39 11.73 33.40
C SER A 641 -9.68 11.02 33.00
N LYS A 642 -10.80 11.74 32.92
CA LYS A 642 -12.03 11.23 32.31
C LYS A 642 -11.89 11.30 30.80
N ILE A 643 -12.04 10.16 30.12
CA ILE A 643 -11.93 10.00 28.66
C ILE A 643 -13.25 9.48 28.12
#